data_AF-A0A3B4FYC6-F1
#
_entry.id   AF-A0A3B4FYC6-F1
#
_cell.length_a   1.000
_cell.length_b   1.000
_cell.length_c   1.000
_cell.angle_alpha   90.00
_cell.angle_beta   90.00
_cell.angle_gamma   90.00
#
_symmetry.space_group_name_H-M   'P 1'
#
loop_
_entity.id
_entity.type
_entity.pdbx_description
1 polymer ?
#
loop_
_entity_poly.entity_id
_entity_poly.type
_entity_poly.pdbx_seq_one_letter_code
_entity_poly.pdbx_strand_id
1 'polypeptide(L)'
;MDSAALELDAVTFAKTAVTYDQNGKYNEAVFYYKEAAQALIYAGMAGSKLDGIQEKVNEYLDRVQALHNAVQAQKSDPLKSRHQVDLERAHFLVTQAFEEDEKGNDDEAIELYTQAVELCIKTSNETSEQVLQNKLKQLARQALDRAEGLKESQSKSASAQDRTGAPGTKPSTGASSGGPVRQFLPLGPDFSLNDRQQSQPVRAVQSSEPQGQRYTSEEIEVLRSTSTINGIAYVPFMSVDLKERFAFPVPFSDKSGKLALSPKQKAIFSRWVRPDEICNNPTMIMSVSSFSIKQVGLVSFYFHNPQLICILFHRGDVLITTATGVMTEEEGERWGLVPTHAYAVLDIREYKKMRFLQLKNPWSHLRWKGRYSERDEKNWTPELLKYLNFDPKTAQKFDNGVFWIAWEDLCQYYDVIYLSWNPALFKNSSCIHSTWDGKQGPVKDVYSLANNPQYRLEVQCPAGGAAVWVLLTRHITDKDDFAQNREFITLVVYKTDGKKVYYPADPPPFIDGIRINSPHYLTKMKLTSAGTHTFTLVVSQYEKQNTINYTLRVYTGCKFTFSKIPNPFTNTKRINGQWKGLSAGGCGNYKDSYKNNPIYQINLERSGPLLIELRGSRQYSVGFEMVTVSTVGDPGSAAFHKKTSGDYRCGFCYMEVDHVPAGIYNVTPTTFLPKQEGPFFLDFSSTSTLKVSQLQ
;
A
#
# COMPACT_ATOMS: atom_id res chain seq x y z
N MET A 1 -14.00 6.47 -34.96
CA MET A 1 -12.66 7.03 -35.20
C MET A 1 -12.69 7.70 -36.56
N ASP A 2 -11.98 8.81 -36.74
CA ASP A 2 -11.78 9.42 -38.06
C ASP A 2 -10.70 8.63 -38.81
N SER A 3 -10.99 8.19 -40.05
CA SER A 3 -10.02 7.46 -40.85
C SER A 3 -8.83 8.36 -41.23
N ALA A 4 -9.06 9.64 -41.51
CA ALA A 4 -8.01 10.56 -41.95
C ALA A 4 -6.95 10.83 -40.86
N ALA A 5 -7.36 10.83 -39.59
CA ALA A 5 -6.43 10.94 -38.46
C ALA A 5 -5.54 9.69 -38.34
N LEU A 6 -6.13 8.49 -38.45
CA LEU A 6 -5.39 7.22 -38.40
C LEU A 6 -4.41 7.04 -39.57
N GLU A 7 -4.77 7.57 -40.74
CA GLU A 7 -3.88 7.64 -41.91
C GLU A 7 -2.67 8.57 -41.68
N LEU A 8 -2.90 9.73 -41.06
CA LEU A 8 -1.84 10.69 -40.70
C LEU A 8 -0.89 10.12 -39.63
N ASP A 9 -1.43 9.43 -38.63
CA ASP A 9 -0.67 8.73 -37.60
C ASP A 9 0.20 7.63 -38.20
N ALA A 10 -0.39 6.79 -39.08
CA ALA A 10 0.35 5.76 -39.82
C ALA A 10 1.54 6.33 -40.61
N VAL A 11 1.34 7.42 -41.35
CA VAL A 11 2.41 8.11 -42.10
C VAL A 11 3.48 8.69 -41.17
N THR A 12 3.07 9.19 -39.99
CA THR A 12 4.00 9.77 -38.99
C THR A 12 4.85 8.68 -38.35
N PHE A 13 4.25 7.57 -37.92
CA PHE A 13 4.98 6.42 -37.38
C PHE A 13 5.90 5.80 -38.42
N ALA A 14 5.48 5.64 -39.68
CA ALA A 14 6.32 5.10 -40.75
C ALA A 14 7.57 5.96 -41.00
N LYS A 15 7.44 7.30 -41.04
CA LYS A 15 8.59 8.23 -41.19
C LYS A 15 9.57 8.13 -40.02
N THR A 16 9.04 8.04 -38.80
CA THR A 16 9.84 7.87 -37.57
C THR A 16 10.55 6.51 -37.56
N ALA A 17 9.88 5.43 -37.98
CA ALA A 17 10.46 4.09 -38.11
C ALA A 17 11.65 4.06 -39.07
N VAL A 18 11.48 4.61 -40.28
CA VAL A 18 12.56 4.73 -41.29
C VAL A 18 13.74 5.53 -40.75
N THR A 19 13.47 6.59 -39.97
CA THR A 19 14.53 7.42 -39.36
C THR A 19 15.32 6.63 -38.32
N TYR A 20 14.68 5.78 -37.51
CA TYR A 20 15.39 4.92 -36.55
C TYR A 20 16.12 3.76 -37.23
N ASP A 21 15.54 3.18 -38.29
CA ASP A 21 16.14 2.12 -39.12
C ASP A 21 17.46 2.59 -39.75
N GLN A 22 17.44 3.76 -40.42
CA GLN A 22 18.63 4.39 -41.02
C GLN A 22 19.71 4.78 -39.99
N ASN A 23 19.32 5.10 -38.75
CA ASN A 23 20.24 5.44 -37.66
C ASN A 23 20.73 4.21 -36.87
N GLY A 24 20.47 2.98 -37.33
CA GLY A 24 20.92 1.75 -36.68
C GLY A 24 20.20 1.41 -35.36
N LYS A 25 19.11 2.11 -35.04
CA LYS A 25 18.31 1.93 -33.82
C LYS A 25 17.20 0.93 -34.05
N TYR A 26 17.59 -0.32 -34.28
CA TYR A 26 16.69 -1.36 -34.81
C TYR A 26 15.54 -1.73 -33.87
N ASN A 27 15.70 -1.65 -32.55
CA ASN A 27 14.61 -1.95 -31.61
C ASN A 27 13.52 -0.85 -31.65
N GLU A 28 13.93 0.41 -31.69
CA GLU A 28 13.05 1.57 -31.84
C GLU A 28 12.38 1.58 -33.22
N ALA A 29 13.11 1.25 -34.28
CA ALA A 29 12.55 1.08 -35.62
C ALA A 29 11.46 0.00 -35.67
N VAL A 30 11.72 -1.17 -35.07
CA VAL A 30 10.74 -2.27 -34.97
C VAL A 30 9.46 -1.83 -34.25
N PHE A 31 9.58 -1.02 -33.20
CA PHE A 31 8.41 -0.46 -32.51
C PHE A 31 7.57 0.41 -33.45
N TYR A 32 8.17 1.44 -34.07
CA TYR A 32 7.41 2.37 -34.91
C TYR A 32 6.85 1.74 -36.21
N TYR A 33 7.51 0.73 -36.79
CA TYR A 33 6.95 -0.01 -37.92
C TYR A 33 5.69 -0.82 -37.53
N LYS A 34 5.63 -1.37 -36.32
CA LYS A 34 4.44 -2.05 -35.81
C LYS A 34 3.28 -1.08 -35.58
N GLU A 35 3.53 0.05 -34.93
CA GLU A 35 2.51 1.09 -34.71
C GLU A 35 1.99 1.66 -36.06
N ALA A 36 2.86 1.85 -37.05
CA ALA A 36 2.46 2.27 -38.39
C ALA A 36 1.54 1.24 -39.09
N ALA A 37 1.89 -0.05 -39.02
CA ALA A 37 1.05 -1.12 -39.54
C ALA A 37 -0.30 -1.21 -38.82
N GLN A 38 -0.32 -1.05 -37.49
CA GLN A 38 -1.54 -1.11 -36.70
C GLN A 38 -2.47 0.09 -36.95
N ALA A 39 -1.92 1.29 -37.12
CA ALA A 39 -2.68 2.49 -37.51
C ALA A 39 -3.34 2.32 -38.91
N LEU A 40 -2.62 1.75 -39.89
CA LEU A 40 -3.19 1.42 -41.21
C LEU A 40 -4.33 0.40 -41.13
N ILE A 41 -4.21 -0.64 -40.29
CA ILE A 41 -5.29 -1.62 -40.07
C ILE A 41 -6.54 -0.93 -39.51
N TYR A 42 -6.38 -0.06 -38.51
CA TYR A 42 -7.52 0.67 -37.94
C TYR A 42 -8.10 1.71 -38.90
N ALA A 43 -7.30 2.36 -39.74
CA ALA A 43 -7.79 3.22 -40.81
C ALA A 43 -8.69 2.43 -41.79
N GLY A 44 -8.25 1.24 -42.21
CA GLY A 44 -9.06 0.33 -43.04
C GLY A 44 -10.37 -0.08 -42.36
N MET A 45 -10.33 -0.46 -41.08
CA MET A 45 -11.53 -0.79 -40.29
C MET A 45 -12.46 0.41 -40.07
N ALA A 46 -11.94 1.63 -40.09
CA ALA A 46 -12.71 2.88 -40.00
C ALA A 46 -13.29 3.33 -41.35
N GLY A 47 -13.08 2.60 -42.45
CA GLY A 47 -13.62 2.91 -43.77
C GLY A 47 -12.74 3.81 -44.64
N SER A 48 -11.42 3.81 -44.40
CA SER A 48 -10.44 4.47 -45.28
C SER A 48 -10.59 4.04 -46.75
N LYS A 49 -10.30 4.98 -47.65
CA LYS A 49 -10.28 4.78 -49.11
C LYS A 49 -8.87 4.65 -49.70
N LEU A 50 -7.85 4.46 -48.86
CA LEU A 50 -6.49 4.20 -49.36
C LEU A 50 -6.43 2.80 -50.00
N ASP A 51 -6.12 2.78 -51.29
CA ASP A 51 -5.78 1.54 -51.98
C ASP A 51 -4.43 1.00 -51.46
N GLY A 52 -4.28 -0.34 -51.40
CA GLY A 52 -3.03 -0.98 -51.01
C GLY A 52 -2.70 -0.98 -49.51
N ILE A 53 -3.63 -0.60 -48.60
CA ILE A 53 -3.44 -0.68 -47.13
C ILE A 53 -2.81 -2.02 -46.71
N GLN A 54 -3.36 -3.13 -47.22
CA GLN A 54 -2.93 -4.47 -46.83
C GLN A 54 -1.53 -4.83 -47.35
N GLU A 55 -1.11 -4.27 -48.50
CA GLU A 55 0.25 -4.43 -49.02
C GLU A 55 1.25 -3.64 -48.17
N LYS A 56 0.92 -2.40 -47.79
CA LYS A 56 1.76 -1.57 -46.92
C LYS A 56 1.91 -2.12 -45.50
N VAL A 57 0.84 -2.72 -44.96
CA VAL A 57 0.90 -3.44 -43.67
C VAL A 57 1.87 -4.62 -43.75
N ASN A 58 1.83 -5.42 -44.82
CA ASN A 58 2.76 -6.54 -45.01
C ASN A 58 4.21 -6.04 -45.16
N GLU A 59 4.46 -4.99 -45.95
CA GLU A 59 5.79 -4.38 -46.13
C GLU A 59 6.44 -3.96 -44.80
N TYR A 60 5.67 -3.36 -43.89
CA TYR A 60 6.17 -2.97 -42.56
C TYR A 60 6.43 -4.18 -41.65
N LEU A 61 5.60 -5.22 -41.72
CA LEU A 61 5.78 -6.45 -40.93
C LEU A 61 6.98 -7.30 -41.41
N ASP A 62 7.18 -7.39 -42.73
CA ASP A 62 8.37 -8.04 -43.32
C ASP A 62 9.65 -7.31 -42.91
N ARG A 63 9.62 -5.96 -42.90
CA ARG A 63 10.75 -5.15 -42.42
C ARG A 63 11.03 -5.37 -40.93
N VAL A 64 9.99 -5.45 -40.10
CA VAL A 64 10.10 -5.80 -38.67
C VAL A 64 10.75 -7.17 -38.47
N GLN A 65 10.40 -8.17 -39.29
CA GLN A 65 10.98 -9.50 -39.20
C GLN A 65 12.45 -9.53 -39.65
N ALA A 66 12.80 -8.80 -40.71
CA ALA A 66 14.19 -8.62 -41.12
C ALA A 66 15.06 -7.94 -40.04
N LEU A 67 14.53 -6.88 -39.40
CA LEU A 67 15.21 -6.18 -38.31
C LEU A 67 15.37 -7.05 -37.05
N HIS A 68 14.37 -7.84 -36.68
CA HIS A 68 14.51 -8.80 -35.57
C HIS A 68 15.62 -9.83 -35.84
N ASN A 69 15.69 -10.38 -37.05
CA ASN A 69 16.73 -11.34 -37.42
C ASN A 69 18.13 -10.70 -37.36
N ALA A 70 18.27 -9.44 -37.79
CA ALA A 70 19.52 -8.68 -37.66
C ALA A 70 19.92 -8.43 -36.18
N VAL A 71 18.96 -8.11 -35.31
CA VAL A 71 19.20 -7.93 -33.87
C VAL A 71 19.50 -9.26 -33.16
N GLN A 72 18.91 -10.37 -33.59
CA GLN A 72 19.27 -11.70 -33.07
C GLN A 72 20.68 -12.14 -33.52
N ALA A 73 21.06 -11.86 -34.77
CA ALA A 73 22.42 -12.11 -35.26
C ALA A 73 23.50 -11.28 -34.53
N GLN A 74 23.13 -10.14 -33.92
CA GLN A 74 24.02 -9.36 -33.04
C GLN A 74 24.07 -9.87 -31.58
N LYS A 75 23.24 -10.84 -31.19
CA LYS A 75 23.12 -11.31 -29.79
C LYS A 75 23.77 -12.67 -29.50
N SER A 76 24.32 -13.35 -30.49
CA SER A 76 24.98 -14.65 -30.32
C SER A 76 26.48 -14.51 -30.10
N ASP A 77 26.91 -14.31 -28.84
CA ASP A 77 27.93 -15.07 -28.05
C ASP A 77 28.52 -14.21 -26.90
N PRO A 78 29.11 -14.77 -25.82
CA PRO A 78 28.65 -15.84 -24.91
C PRO A 78 28.24 -15.27 -23.53
N LEU A 79 27.99 -16.14 -22.53
CA LEU A 79 27.67 -15.73 -21.15
C LEU A 79 28.74 -14.83 -20.50
N LYS A 80 28.30 -13.85 -19.68
CA LYS A 80 29.19 -12.97 -18.88
C LYS A 80 30.21 -13.81 -18.08
N SER A 81 31.47 -13.44 -18.14
CA SER A 81 32.52 -14.12 -17.35
C SER A 81 32.37 -13.79 -15.86
N ARG A 82 32.81 -14.71 -14.99
CA ARG A 82 32.80 -14.51 -13.52
C ARG A 82 33.46 -13.20 -13.11
N HIS A 83 34.57 -12.81 -13.73
CA HIS A 83 35.28 -11.57 -13.44
C HIS A 83 34.48 -10.30 -13.78
N GLN A 84 33.57 -10.35 -14.76
CA GLN A 84 32.65 -9.24 -15.07
C GLN A 84 31.53 -9.14 -14.02
N VAL A 85 31.02 -10.27 -13.54
CA VAL A 85 30.03 -10.31 -12.44
C VAL A 85 30.64 -9.79 -11.13
N ASP A 86 31.89 -10.18 -10.84
CA ASP A 86 32.61 -9.69 -9.66
C ASP A 86 32.90 -8.17 -9.73
N LEU A 87 33.14 -7.60 -10.92
CA LEU A 87 33.21 -6.14 -11.11
C LEU A 87 31.87 -5.44 -10.83
N GLU A 88 30.76 -5.99 -11.34
CA GLU A 88 29.42 -5.43 -11.08
C GLU A 88 29.07 -5.48 -9.59
N ARG A 89 29.46 -6.56 -8.89
CA ARG A 89 29.32 -6.70 -7.44
C ARG A 89 30.19 -5.70 -6.66
N ALA A 90 31.43 -5.47 -7.09
CA ALA A 90 32.30 -4.48 -6.45
C ALA A 90 31.75 -3.05 -6.62
N HIS A 91 31.21 -2.72 -7.78
CA HIS A 91 30.50 -1.44 -7.99
C HIS A 91 29.31 -1.27 -7.05
N PHE A 92 28.50 -2.32 -6.86
CA PHE A 92 27.36 -2.28 -5.93
C PHE A 92 27.80 -2.02 -4.48
N LEU A 93 28.86 -2.67 -4.00
CA LEU A 93 29.41 -2.44 -2.66
C LEU A 93 29.91 -1.00 -2.48
N VAL A 94 30.56 -0.41 -3.49
CA VAL A 94 30.98 1.01 -3.47
C VAL A 94 29.78 1.96 -3.43
N THR A 95 28.68 1.65 -4.11
CA THR A 95 27.44 2.44 -4.03
C THR A 95 26.82 2.35 -2.63
N GLN A 96 26.75 1.16 -2.04
CA GLN A 96 26.19 0.97 -0.70
C GLN A 96 27.05 1.67 0.37
N ALA A 97 28.38 1.58 0.27
CA ALA A 97 29.31 2.30 1.15
C ALA A 97 29.12 3.82 1.08
N PHE A 98 28.89 4.37 -0.12
CA PHE A 98 28.61 5.79 -0.34
C PHE A 98 27.27 6.23 0.27
N GLU A 99 26.24 5.37 0.24
CA GLU A 99 24.97 5.67 0.89
C GLU A 99 25.07 5.70 2.43
N GLU A 100 25.91 4.86 3.05
CA GLU A 100 26.16 4.91 4.50
C GLU A 100 27.05 6.09 4.90
N ASP A 101 28.01 6.46 4.05
CA ASP A 101 28.81 7.69 4.16
C ASP A 101 27.91 8.95 4.15
N GLU A 102 26.97 9.08 3.19
CA GLU A 102 26.01 10.20 3.17
C GLU A 102 25.03 10.20 4.37
N LYS A 103 24.82 9.05 5.04
CA LYS A 103 24.02 8.95 6.28
C LYS A 103 24.82 9.30 7.53
N GLY A 104 26.15 9.43 7.44
CA GLY A 104 27.06 9.64 8.57
C GLY A 104 27.34 8.39 9.40
N ASN A 105 27.11 7.20 8.83
CA ASN A 105 27.41 5.91 9.44
C ASN A 105 28.85 5.47 9.11
N ASP A 106 29.83 6.28 9.53
CA ASP A 106 31.24 6.16 9.11
C ASP A 106 31.82 4.75 9.27
N ASP A 107 31.48 4.03 10.35
CA ASP A 107 32.02 2.69 10.64
C ASP A 107 31.55 1.64 9.61
N GLU A 108 30.26 1.63 9.29
CA GLU A 108 29.66 0.72 8.29
C GLU A 108 30.14 1.07 6.87
N ALA A 109 30.27 2.37 6.57
CA ALA A 109 30.81 2.86 5.30
C ALA A 109 32.27 2.41 5.09
N ILE A 110 33.12 2.49 6.12
CA ILE A 110 34.51 2.01 6.07
C ILE A 110 34.56 0.50 5.86
N GLU A 111 33.68 -0.28 6.50
CA GLU A 111 33.64 -1.74 6.29
C GLU A 111 33.24 -2.08 4.85
N LEU A 112 32.18 -1.49 4.33
CA LEU A 112 31.70 -1.74 2.96
C LEU A 112 32.70 -1.30 1.89
N TYR A 113 33.38 -0.15 2.07
CA TYR A 113 34.49 0.25 1.20
C TYR A 113 35.64 -0.76 1.24
N THR A 114 35.99 -1.29 2.43
CA THR A 114 37.05 -2.29 2.58
C THR A 114 36.70 -3.59 1.85
N GLN A 115 35.48 -4.10 2.01
CA GLN A 115 35.00 -5.29 1.28
C GLN A 115 35.04 -5.09 -0.24
N ALA A 116 34.70 -3.90 -0.74
CA ALA A 116 34.78 -3.57 -2.16
C ALA A 116 36.24 -3.55 -2.69
N VAL A 117 37.19 -3.01 -1.91
CA VAL A 117 38.62 -3.00 -2.22
C VAL A 117 39.18 -4.42 -2.29
N GLU A 118 38.88 -5.26 -1.30
CA GLU A 118 39.33 -6.67 -1.27
C GLU A 118 38.82 -7.45 -2.48
N LEU A 119 37.53 -7.31 -2.82
CA LEU A 119 36.94 -7.95 -4.01
C LEU A 119 37.61 -7.44 -5.29
N CYS A 120 37.85 -6.13 -5.43
CA CYS A 120 38.54 -5.57 -6.59
C CYS A 120 39.97 -6.10 -6.75
N ILE A 121 40.75 -6.14 -5.67
CA ILE A 121 42.15 -6.61 -5.70
C ILE A 121 42.20 -8.10 -6.02
N LYS A 122 41.34 -8.90 -5.40
CA LYS A 122 41.23 -10.34 -5.67
C LYS A 122 40.90 -10.61 -7.14
N THR A 123 39.83 -10.03 -7.66
CA THR A 123 39.42 -10.21 -9.06
C THR A 123 40.45 -9.65 -10.04
N SER A 124 41.15 -8.56 -9.68
CA SER A 124 42.25 -7.99 -10.46
C SER A 124 43.48 -8.92 -10.55
N ASN A 125 43.71 -9.77 -9.55
CA ASN A 125 44.81 -10.72 -9.53
C ASN A 125 44.43 -12.05 -10.22
N GLU A 126 43.12 -12.39 -10.24
CA GLU A 126 42.59 -13.57 -10.92
C GLU A 126 42.39 -13.36 -12.44
N THR A 127 42.19 -12.13 -12.93
CA THR A 127 41.95 -11.85 -14.36
C THR A 127 43.20 -11.55 -15.17
N SER A 128 43.26 -12.10 -16.39
CA SER A 128 44.31 -11.81 -17.39
C SER A 128 43.95 -10.66 -18.34
N GLU A 129 42.75 -10.08 -18.25
CA GLU A 129 42.28 -9.04 -19.16
C GLU A 129 42.72 -7.64 -18.71
N GLN A 130 43.66 -7.02 -19.43
CA GLN A 130 44.29 -5.76 -19.03
C GLN A 130 43.31 -4.60 -18.82
N VAL A 131 42.24 -4.53 -19.61
CA VAL A 131 41.21 -3.46 -19.54
C VAL A 131 40.37 -3.62 -18.27
N LEU A 132 39.92 -4.83 -17.98
CA LEU A 132 39.18 -5.16 -16.75
C LEU A 132 40.06 -4.97 -15.51
N GLN A 133 41.32 -5.38 -15.56
CA GLN A 133 42.29 -5.20 -14.49
C GLN A 133 42.50 -3.71 -14.15
N ASN A 134 42.59 -2.85 -15.16
CA ASN A 134 42.72 -1.40 -14.96
C ASN A 134 41.47 -0.79 -14.28
N LYS A 135 40.26 -1.22 -14.68
CA LYS A 135 39.00 -0.77 -14.06
C LYS A 135 38.89 -1.17 -12.59
N LEU A 136 39.21 -2.43 -12.26
CA LEU A 136 39.22 -2.94 -10.88
C LEU A 136 40.23 -2.19 -10.00
N LYS A 137 41.45 -1.96 -10.51
CA LYS A 137 42.48 -1.17 -9.81
C LYS A 137 42.08 0.30 -9.60
N GLN A 138 41.35 0.90 -10.55
CA GLN A 138 40.83 2.26 -10.40
C GLN A 138 39.74 2.33 -9.34
N LEU A 139 38.78 1.40 -9.34
CA LEU A 139 37.69 1.34 -8.36
C LEU A 139 38.22 1.09 -6.95
N ALA A 140 39.19 0.18 -6.80
CA ALA A 140 39.86 -0.08 -5.52
C ALA A 140 40.53 1.17 -4.93
N ARG A 141 41.24 1.97 -5.75
CA ARG A 141 41.87 3.21 -5.29
C ARG A 141 40.84 4.22 -4.80
N GLN A 142 39.77 4.44 -5.58
CA GLN A 142 38.70 5.38 -5.22
C GLN A 142 37.98 5.01 -3.91
N ALA A 143 37.75 3.72 -3.68
CA ALA A 143 37.16 3.22 -2.44
C ALA A 143 38.13 3.36 -1.25
N LEU A 144 39.42 3.06 -1.44
CA LEU A 144 40.44 3.16 -0.40
C LEU A 144 40.69 4.62 0.03
N ASP A 145 40.89 5.53 -0.94
CA ASP A 145 41.10 6.96 -0.68
C ASP A 145 39.94 7.55 0.15
N ARG A 146 38.70 7.09 -0.06
CA ARG A 146 37.53 7.54 0.70
C ARG A 146 37.49 6.96 2.11
N ALA A 147 37.76 5.66 2.26
CA ALA A 147 37.81 4.99 3.57
C ALA A 147 38.91 5.58 4.48
N GLU A 148 40.08 5.89 3.93
CA GLU A 148 41.16 6.56 4.67
C GLU A 148 40.76 7.99 5.11
N GLY A 149 40.10 8.75 4.24
CA GLY A 149 39.58 10.09 4.57
C GLY A 149 38.50 10.11 5.66
N LEU A 150 37.65 9.08 5.73
CA LEU A 150 36.69 8.90 6.83
C LEU A 150 37.41 8.57 8.15
N LYS A 151 38.37 7.64 8.11
CA LYS A 151 39.17 7.24 9.28
C LYS A 151 40.03 8.38 9.85
N GLU A 152 40.59 9.23 9.00
CA GLU A 152 41.23 10.47 9.43
C GLU A 152 40.24 11.42 10.14
N SER A 153 39.02 11.54 9.61
CA SER A 153 37.99 12.43 10.17
C SER A 153 37.54 11.98 11.56
N GLN A 154 37.37 10.67 11.77
CA GLN A 154 37.14 10.09 13.11
C GLN A 154 38.29 10.39 14.09
N SER A 155 39.55 10.27 13.67
CA SER A 155 40.69 10.56 14.58
C SER A 155 40.79 12.04 14.99
N LYS A 156 40.34 12.96 14.13
CA LYS A 156 40.27 14.40 14.40
C LYS A 156 39.08 14.76 15.30
N SER A 157 37.97 14.02 15.26
CA SER A 157 36.83 14.25 16.17
C SER A 157 37.12 13.75 17.59
N ALA A 158 37.82 12.60 17.74
CA ALA A 158 38.19 12.04 19.03
C ALA A 158 39.19 12.92 19.82
N SER A 159 40.06 13.65 19.14
CA SER A 159 41.07 14.53 19.77
C SER A 159 40.55 15.90 20.21
N ALA A 160 39.28 16.23 19.90
CA ALA A 160 38.65 17.50 20.27
C ALA A 160 37.81 17.45 21.56
N GLN A 161 37.54 16.27 22.12
CA GLN A 161 36.67 16.11 23.30
C GLN A 161 37.40 16.14 24.65
N ASP A 162 38.74 16.05 24.68
CA ASP A 162 39.50 15.95 25.93
C ASP A 162 40.23 17.24 26.30
N ARG A 163 39.45 18.27 26.71
CA ARG A 163 39.88 19.46 27.48
C ARG A 163 38.69 20.33 27.93
N THR A 164 38.05 19.97 29.04
CA THR A 164 37.10 20.84 29.75
C THR A 164 37.63 21.23 31.13
N GLY A 165 38.22 22.44 31.20
CA GLY A 165 38.63 23.09 32.44
C GLY A 165 38.57 24.61 32.25
N ALA A 166 37.69 25.27 33.00
CA ALA A 166 37.47 26.72 32.96
C ALA A 166 38.17 27.42 34.16
N PRO A 167 38.13 28.76 34.34
CA PRO A 167 37.70 29.86 33.44
C PRO A 167 38.72 31.03 33.34
N GLY A 168 38.53 32.02 32.45
CA GLY A 168 39.14 33.36 32.64
C GLY A 168 39.35 34.31 31.45
N THR A 169 38.62 35.44 31.46
CA THR A 169 39.01 36.81 30.99
C THR A 169 39.35 37.15 29.51
N LYS A 170 38.98 38.39 29.15
CA LYS A 170 39.13 39.16 27.87
C LYS A 170 40.54 39.82 27.72
N PRO A 171 40.85 40.67 26.70
CA PRO A 171 40.74 40.57 25.22
C PRO A 171 41.98 41.12 24.42
N SER A 172 41.94 41.05 23.08
CA SER A 172 42.67 41.93 22.09
C SER A 172 44.21 41.78 21.99
N THR A 173 45.00 42.17 20.95
CA THR A 173 44.88 43.01 19.71
C THR A 173 45.94 42.61 18.64
N GLY A 174 45.73 42.96 17.35
CA GLY A 174 46.80 43.17 16.32
C GLY A 174 47.05 42.00 15.34
N ALA A 175 46.76 42.09 14.03
CA ALA A 175 47.43 42.86 12.93
C ALA A 175 48.69 42.14 12.36
N SER A 176 49.01 42.06 11.06
CA SER A 176 48.36 42.28 9.75
C SER A 176 49.45 42.23 8.65
N SER A 177 49.28 41.53 7.52
CA SER A 177 49.93 41.74 6.19
C SER A 177 49.78 40.45 5.35
N GLY A 178 49.70 40.44 4.01
CA GLY A 178 49.60 41.50 3.00
C GLY A 178 49.08 40.91 1.67
N GLY A 179 48.64 41.75 0.71
CA GLY A 179 48.02 41.32 -0.56
C GLY A 179 49.01 40.80 -1.64
N PRO A 180 48.59 40.69 -2.92
CA PRO A 180 48.11 41.85 -3.68
C PRO A 180 46.79 41.66 -4.47
N VAL A 181 46.41 42.69 -5.25
CA VAL A 181 45.05 43.00 -5.72
C VAL A 181 45.05 43.51 -7.19
N ARG A 182 44.08 43.04 -8.00
CA ARG A 182 43.41 43.60 -9.22
C ARG A 182 44.16 44.43 -10.31
N GLN A 183 43.68 44.28 -11.56
CA GLN A 183 43.33 45.35 -12.55
C GLN A 183 42.31 44.75 -13.58
N PHE A 184 41.18 45.36 -14.00
CA PHE A 184 40.89 46.61 -14.78
C PHE A 184 41.17 46.46 -16.31
N LEU A 185 40.39 46.90 -17.33
CA LEU A 185 39.25 47.85 -17.61
C LEU A 185 38.51 47.37 -18.93
N PRO A 186 37.64 48.10 -19.70
CA PRO A 186 36.52 49.05 -19.45
C PRO A 186 35.22 48.74 -20.31
N LEU A 187 34.24 49.67 -20.33
CA LEU A 187 32.96 49.65 -21.09
C LEU A 187 33.06 50.23 -22.53
N GLY A 188 32.09 49.89 -23.40
CA GLY A 188 31.85 50.47 -24.74
C GLY A 188 30.36 50.36 -25.17
N PRO A 189 29.87 51.16 -26.15
CA PRO A 189 28.54 51.79 -26.02
C PRO A 189 27.48 51.34 -27.04
N ASP A 190 26.20 51.28 -26.61
CA ASP A 190 25.10 52.04 -27.27
C ASP A 190 23.71 51.90 -26.58
N PHE A 191 22.97 53.02 -26.56
CA PHE A 191 21.51 53.19 -26.41
C PHE A 191 20.75 52.99 -25.06
N SER A 192 19.56 53.61 -25.01
CA SER A 192 19.08 54.41 -23.85
C SER A 192 17.65 54.11 -23.35
N LEU A 193 17.34 54.75 -22.21
CA LEU A 193 16.13 54.70 -21.38
C LEU A 193 14.80 55.17 -22.02
N ASN A 194 13.72 54.43 -21.74
CA ASN A 194 12.31 54.80 -21.41
C ASN A 194 11.41 53.56 -21.70
N ASP A 195 10.27 53.30 -21.04
CA ASP A 195 9.33 54.21 -20.40
C ASP A 195 8.59 53.60 -19.16
N ARG A 196 7.86 54.49 -18.48
CA ARG A 196 7.13 54.49 -17.19
C ARG A 196 6.38 53.26 -16.64
N GLN A 197 6.30 53.27 -15.30
CA GLN A 197 5.26 52.64 -14.47
C GLN A 197 3.86 53.23 -14.72
N GLN A 198 2.79 52.43 -14.53
CA GLN A 198 1.48 52.96 -14.14
C GLN A 198 0.64 51.97 -13.28
N SER A 199 0.35 52.40 -12.04
CA SER A 199 -0.83 52.13 -11.20
C SER A 199 -1.48 50.74 -11.09
N GLN A 200 -1.33 50.16 -9.88
CA GLN A 200 -2.33 49.52 -8.98
C GLN A 200 -3.82 49.46 -9.40
N PRO A 201 -4.60 48.43 -8.95
CA PRO A 201 -4.83 48.20 -7.52
C PRO A 201 -4.84 46.75 -6.99
N VAL A 202 -4.70 46.67 -5.67
CA VAL A 202 -4.83 45.48 -4.82
C VAL A 202 -6.21 44.83 -5.00
N ARG A 203 -6.24 43.49 -5.18
CA ARG A 203 -7.44 42.67 -4.95
C ARG A 203 -7.23 41.75 -3.74
N ALA A 204 -8.33 41.50 -3.03
CA ALA A 204 -8.33 40.96 -1.69
C ALA A 204 -7.81 39.52 -1.59
N VAL A 205 -7.25 39.18 -0.43
CA VAL A 205 -6.91 37.81 -0.03
C VAL A 205 -8.20 36.98 0.00
N GLN A 206 -8.32 36.06 -0.97
CA GLN A 206 -9.25 34.94 -0.87
C GLN A 206 -8.47 33.71 -0.39
N SER A 207 -9.06 33.01 0.58
CA SER A 207 -8.52 31.79 1.17
C SER A 207 -8.27 30.73 0.11
N SER A 208 -7.02 30.30 -0.04
CA SER A 208 -6.63 29.23 -0.95
C SER A 208 -7.17 27.88 -0.46
N GLU A 209 -8.29 27.42 -1.02
CA GLU A 209 -8.65 26.00 -0.96
C GLU A 209 -7.54 25.16 -1.61
N PRO A 210 -7.24 23.95 -1.09
CA PRO A 210 -6.29 23.05 -1.72
C PRO A 210 -6.90 22.45 -3.00
N GLN A 211 -6.69 23.13 -4.13
CA GLN A 211 -7.05 22.63 -5.45
C GLN A 211 -6.17 21.42 -5.82
N GLY A 212 -6.65 20.22 -5.50
CA GLY A 212 -6.35 19.07 -6.33
C GLY A 212 -6.91 19.35 -7.73
N GLN A 213 -6.07 19.29 -8.76
CA GLN A 213 -6.51 19.52 -10.14
C GLN A 213 -7.63 18.52 -10.48
N ARG A 214 -8.82 19.05 -10.79
CA ARG A 214 -9.89 18.26 -11.39
C ARG A 214 -9.53 18.05 -12.85
N TYR A 215 -9.73 16.83 -13.34
CA TYR A 215 -9.57 16.52 -14.76
C TYR A 215 -10.36 17.49 -15.64
N THR A 216 -9.80 17.89 -16.78
CA THR A 216 -10.50 18.71 -17.76
C THR A 216 -11.62 17.93 -18.44
N SER A 217 -12.53 18.63 -19.13
CA SER A 217 -13.60 17.99 -19.89
C SER A 217 -13.05 17.04 -20.96
N GLU A 218 -11.93 17.41 -21.56
CA GLU A 218 -11.22 16.66 -22.60
C GLU A 218 -10.56 15.41 -22.02
N GLU A 219 -9.85 15.52 -20.87
CA GLU A 219 -9.27 14.37 -20.17
C GLU A 219 -10.35 13.36 -19.74
N ILE A 220 -11.49 13.86 -19.24
CA ILE A 220 -12.65 13.03 -18.88
C ILE A 220 -13.21 12.30 -20.10
N GLU A 221 -13.23 12.92 -21.28
CA GLU A 221 -13.71 12.29 -22.52
C GLU A 221 -12.71 11.26 -23.07
N VAL A 222 -11.41 11.54 -23.02
CA VAL A 222 -10.34 10.57 -23.37
C VAL A 222 -10.42 9.34 -22.46
N LEU A 223 -10.55 9.54 -21.15
CA LEU A 223 -10.74 8.44 -20.20
C LEU A 223 -12.06 7.69 -20.46
N ARG A 224 -13.16 8.38 -20.75
CA ARG A 224 -14.46 7.75 -21.08
C ARG A 224 -14.38 6.88 -22.32
N SER A 225 -13.77 7.38 -23.40
CA SER A 225 -13.62 6.64 -24.67
C SER A 225 -12.77 5.37 -24.51
N THR A 226 -11.75 5.40 -23.66
CA THR A 226 -10.84 4.27 -23.39
C THR A 226 -11.35 3.30 -22.32
N SER A 227 -12.33 3.71 -21.50
CA SER A 227 -12.90 2.89 -20.41
C SER A 227 -14.10 2.02 -20.82
N THR A 228 -14.27 1.72 -22.11
CA THR A 228 -15.44 0.98 -22.62
C THR A 228 -15.10 -0.47 -22.96
N ILE A 229 -15.80 -1.43 -22.33
CA ILE A 229 -15.67 -2.87 -22.60
C ILE A 229 -17.04 -3.36 -23.09
N ASN A 230 -17.11 -3.90 -24.31
CA ASN A 230 -18.35 -4.40 -24.94
C ASN A 230 -19.53 -3.41 -24.89
N GLY A 231 -19.25 -2.12 -25.13
CA GLY A 231 -20.25 -1.04 -25.11
C GLY A 231 -20.64 -0.54 -23.72
N ILE A 232 -20.08 -1.13 -22.65
CA ILE A 232 -20.32 -0.75 -21.26
C ILE A 232 -19.15 0.11 -20.77
N ALA A 233 -19.44 1.28 -20.21
CA ALA A 233 -18.43 2.20 -19.68
C ALA A 233 -18.09 1.90 -18.21
N TYR A 234 -16.84 1.55 -17.96
CA TYR A 234 -16.24 1.28 -16.64
C TYR A 234 -15.24 2.39 -16.27
N VAL A 235 -15.74 3.62 -16.13
CA VAL A 235 -14.90 4.81 -15.89
C VAL A 235 -14.21 4.77 -14.51
N PRO A 236 -12.94 5.26 -14.40
CA PRO A 236 -12.19 5.29 -13.14
C PRO A 236 -12.63 6.43 -12.19
N PHE A 237 -13.68 7.17 -12.54
CA PHE A 237 -14.27 8.25 -11.76
C PHE A 237 -15.77 8.04 -11.60
N MET A 238 -16.26 8.07 -10.37
CA MET A 238 -17.68 7.91 -10.06
C MET A 238 -18.21 9.10 -9.25
N SER A 239 -19.50 9.41 -9.42
CA SER A 239 -20.17 10.47 -8.65
C SER A 239 -20.27 10.18 -7.15
N VAL A 240 -20.00 8.94 -6.72
CA VAL A 240 -19.85 8.57 -5.30
C VAL A 240 -18.54 9.09 -4.72
N ASP A 241 -17.46 9.15 -5.51
CA ASP A 241 -16.13 9.58 -5.05
C ASP A 241 -16.13 11.07 -4.68
N LEU A 242 -16.96 11.88 -5.34
CA LEU A 242 -17.18 13.29 -5.02
C LEU A 242 -17.77 13.53 -3.61
N LYS A 243 -18.34 12.49 -2.98
CA LYS A 243 -18.84 12.55 -1.60
C LYS A 243 -17.77 12.19 -0.57
N GLU A 244 -16.63 11.67 -1.02
CA GLU A 244 -15.54 11.20 -0.18
C GLU A 244 -14.56 12.34 0.12
N ARG A 245 -14.52 12.78 1.38
CA ARG A 245 -13.57 13.79 1.83
C ARG A 245 -12.33 13.11 2.40
N PHE A 246 -11.36 12.85 1.52
CA PHE A 246 -10.06 12.32 1.89
C PHE A 246 -9.20 13.42 2.55
N ALA A 247 -9.47 13.69 3.83
CA ALA A 247 -8.74 14.67 4.63
C ALA A 247 -7.90 13.95 5.69
N PHE A 248 -6.59 13.92 5.50
CA PHE A 248 -5.67 13.56 6.58
C PHE A 248 -5.68 14.67 7.66
N PRO A 249 -5.56 14.34 8.96
CA PRO A 249 -5.50 15.35 10.03
C PRO A 249 -4.28 16.28 9.93
N VAL A 250 -3.27 15.89 9.16
CA VAL A 250 -2.03 16.62 8.92
C VAL A 250 -1.81 16.66 7.40
N PRO A 251 -1.45 17.81 6.80
CA PRO A 251 -1.02 17.87 5.41
C PRO A 251 0.11 16.87 5.13
N PHE A 252 0.15 16.30 3.92
CA PHE A 252 1.32 15.51 3.51
C PHE A 252 2.57 16.39 3.54
N SER A 253 3.50 16.06 4.42
CA SER A 253 4.83 16.64 4.46
C SER A 253 5.80 15.64 3.84
N ASP A 254 6.47 16.04 2.76
CA ASP A 254 7.56 15.26 2.20
C ASP A 254 8.67 15.11 3.25
N LYS A 255 8.92 13.87 3.68
CA LYS A 255 9.94 13.54 4.69
C LYS A 255 11.36 13.81 4.20
N SER A 256 11.57 13.80 2.88
CA SER A 256 12.85 14.07 2.23
C SER A 256 13.04 15.57 1.93
N GLY A 257 12.02 16.41 2.19
CA GLY A 257 12.09 17.85 1.99
C GLY A 257 12.24 18.25 0.53
N LYS A 258 13.13 19.19 0.24
CA LYS A 258 13.51 19.53 -1.15
C LYS A 258 14.62 18.58 -1.59
N LEU A 259 14.47 17.98 -2.78
CA LEU A 259 15.47 17.09 -3.40
C LEU A 259 16.90 17.63 -3.21
N ALA A 260 17.76 16.80 -2.63
CA ALA A 260 19.16 17.13 -2.41
C ALA A 260 19.86 17.32 -3.76
N LEU A 261 20.33 18.55 -4.00
CA LEU A 261 21.08 18.88 -5.21
C LEU A 261 22.55 18.49 -5.02
N SER A 262 23.10 17.75 -6.00
CA SER A 262 24.53 17.47 -6.09
C SER A 262 25.35 18.78 -6.17
N PRO A 263 26.66 18.78 -5.86
CA PRO A 263 27.52 19.96 -6.05
C PRO A 263 27.46 20.50 -7.49
N LYS A 264 27.40 19.57 -8.45
CA LYS A 264 26.92 19.68 -9.84
C LYS A 264 25.79 20.70 -10.03
N GLN A 265 24.65 20.30 -9.49
CA GLN A 265 23.39 21.01 -9.65
C GLN A 265 23.36 22.30 -8.82
N LYS A 266 23.89 22.30 -7.58
CA LYS A 266 23.98 23.50 -6.72
C LYS A 266 24.70 24.66 -7.42
N ALA A 267 25.76 24.39 -8.18
CA ALA A 267 26.52 25.41 -8.91
C ALA A 267 25.74 26.07 -10.07
N ILE A 268 24.66 25.46 -10.56
CA ILE A 268 23.83 25.95 -11.67
C ILE A 268 22.35 26.12 -11.29
N PHE A 269 22.02 25.97 -10.01
CA PHE A 269 20.65 25.99 -9.53
C PHE A 269 20.17 27.42 -9.29
N SER A 270 19.14 27.84 -10.04
CA SER A 270 18.50 29.15 -9.85
C SER A 270 17.41 29.10 -8.77
N ARG A 271 16.34 28.33 -9.01
CA ARG A 271 15.22 28.13 -8.08
C ARG A 271 14.42 26.89 -8.50
N TRP A 272 13.63 26.37 -7.56
CA TRP A 272 12.55 25.45 -7.91
C TRP A 272 11.43 26.26 -8.57
N VAL A 273 10.95 25.75 -9.72
CA VAL A 273 9.87 26.32 -10.51
C VAL A 273 8.93 25.19 -10.93
N ARG A 274 7.65 25.50 -11.09
CA ARG A 274 6.71 24.54 -11.69
C ARG A 274 6.83 24.57 -13.22
N PRO A 275 6.49 23.48 -13.94
CA PRO A 275 6.58 23.45 -15.41
C PRO A 275 5.80 24.57 -16.12
N ASP A 276 4.66 24.98 -15.55
CA ASP A 276 3.81 26.09 -16.03
C ASP A 276 4.43 27.48 -15.81
N GLU A 277 5.45 27.60 -14.96
CA GLU A 277 6.22 28.84 -14.76
C GLU A 277 7.40 28.99 -15.75
N ILE A 278 7.65 27.98 -16.58
CA ILE A 278 8.75 27.95 -17.57
C ILE A 278 8.30 27.65 -19.01
N CYS A 279 7.13 27.05 -19.23
CA CYS A 279 6.51 26.97 -20.54
C CYS A 279 4.98 27.02 -20.48
N ASN A 280 4.36 27.54 -21.54
CA ASN A 280 2.92 27.48 -21.72
C ASN A 280 2.52 26.05 -22.15
N ASN A 281 1.49 25.49 -21.51
CA ASN A 281 1.01 24.11 -21.71
C ASN A 281 2.11 23.03 -21.55
N PRO A 282 2.67 22.86 -20.33
CA PRO A 282 3.65 21.81 -20.04
C PRO A 282 3.04 20.40 -20.14
N THR A 283 3.29 19.70 -21.24
CA THR A 283 2.82 18.33 -21.46
C THR A 283 3.88 17.32 -21.00
N MET A 284 3.76 16.75 -19.80
CA MET A 284 4.73 15.76 -19.28
C MET A 284 4.68 14.40 -19.99
N ILE A 285 3.54 14.00 -20.56
CA ILE A 285 3.34 12.71 -21.22
C ILE A 285 2.72 12.98 -22.58
N MET A 286 3.50 12.78 -23.65
CA MET A 286 3.09 13.08 -25.02
C MET A 286 2.19 12.00 -25.65
N SER A 287 2.34 10.74 -25.22
CA SER A 287 1.37 9.67 -25.47
C SER A 287 1.41 8.64 -24.33
N VAL A 288 0.27 8.00 -24.09
CA VAL A 288 0.15 6.85 -23.16
C VAL A 288 -0.08 5.61 -23.99
N SER A 289 0.91 4.72 -24.06
CA SER A 289 0.74 3.41 -24.68
C SER A 289 0.08 2.45 -23.68
N SER A 290 -1.02 1.81 -24.09
CA SER A 290 -1.70 0.77 -23.30
C SER A 290 -0.81 -0.46 -23.04
N PHE A 291 0.24 -0.66 -23.85
CA PHE A 291 1.22 -1.75 -23.69
C PHE A 291 2.22 -1.52 -22.54
N SER A 292 2.35 -0.28 -22.04
CA SER A 292 3.24 0.05 -20.90
C SER A 292 2.57 -0.08 -19.53
N ILE A 293 1.26 -0.34 -19.48
CA ILE A 293 0.50 -0.46 -18.24
C ILE A 293 0.69 -1.86 -17.64
N LYS A 294 1.58 -1.97 -16.64
CA LYS A 294 1.62 -3.16 -15.76
C LYS A 294 0.50 -3.05 -14.73
N GLN A 295 -0.58 -3.80 -14.95
CA GLN A 295 -1.68 -3.90 -13.99
C GLN A 295 -1.21 -4.64 -12.72
N VAL A 296 -1.35 -4.00 -11.57
CA VAL A 296 -1.08 -4.61 -10.25
C VAL A 296 -2.38 -5.28 -9.76
N GLY A 297 -2.27 -6.46 -9.15
CA GLY A 297 -3.37 -7.40 -8.96
C GLY A 297 -4.57 -6.89 -8.14
N LEU A 298 -5.75 -7.44 -8.44
CA LEU A 298 -6.99 -7.26 -7.68
C LEU A 298 -7.18 -8.41 -6.67
N VAL A 299 -8.32 -8.50 -5.96
CA VAL A 299 -8.51 -9.40 -4.80
C VAL A 299 -9.79 -10.25 -4.85
N SER A 300 -9.66 -11.53 -4.48
CA SER A 300 -10.63 -12.65 -4.58
C SER A 300 -11.75 -12.65 -3.53
N PHE A 301 -12.97 -13.07 -3.90
CA PHE A 301 -13.99 -13.57 -2.93
C PHE A 301 -14.97 -14.61 -3.56
N TYR A 302 -15.36 -15.63 -2.79
CA TYR A 302 -16.33 -16.67 -3.18
C TYR A 302 -17.80 -16.23 -3.11
N PHE A 303 -18.63 -16.65 -4.08
CA PHE A 303 -20.06 -16.34 -4.13
C PHE A 303 -20.96 -17.54 -4.44
N HIS A 304 -22.17 -17.50 -3.89
CA HIS A 304 -23.09 -18.65 -3.78
C HIS A 304 -24.25 -18.63 -4.81
N ASN A 305 -24.18 -17.81 -5.86
CA ASN A 305 -25.22 -17.72 -6.90
C ASN A 305 -24.66 -17.19 -8.24
N PRO A 306 -24.24 -18.07 -9.17
CA PRO A 306 -23.56 -17.68 -10.41
C PRO A 306 -24.49 -17.00 -11.43
N GLN A 307 -25.78 -17.31 -11.44
CA GLN A 307 -26.74 -16.71 -12.37
C GLN A 307 -26.89 -15.20 -12.14
N LEU A 308 -26.93 -14.77 -10.87
CA LEU A 308 -26.99 -13.35 -10.53
C LEU A 308 -25.74 -12.58 -11.00
N ILE A 309 -24.56 -13.20 -10.90
CA ILE A 309 -23.30 -12.59 -11.36
C ILE A 309 -23.33 -12.39 -12.88
N CYS A 310 -23.76 -13.40 -13.64
CA CYS A 310 -23.89 -13.29 -15.09
C CYS A 310 -24.86 -12.16 -15.50
N ILE A 311 -26.02 -12.07 -14.84
CA ILE A 311 -27.01 -11.01 -15.12
C ILE A 311 -26.44 -9.62 -14.84
N LEU A 312 -25.67 -9.44 -13.77
CA LEU A 312 -25.09 -8.15 -13.41
C LEU A 312 -23.88 -7.78 -14.28
N PHE A 313 -23.06 -8.76 -14.66
CA PHE A 313 -22.00 -8.58 -15.66
C PHE A 313 -22.56 -8.06 -16.99
N HIS A 314 -23.60 -8.73 -17.52
CA HIS A 314 -24.28 -8.33 -18.77
C HIS A 314 -25.02 -6.99 -18.67
N ARG A 315 -25.26 -6.47 -17.47
CA ARG A 315 -25.80 -5.11 -17.22
C ARG A 315 -24.74 -4.03 -17.05
N GLY A 316 -23.47 -4.42 -16.94
CA GLY A 316 -22.38 -3.50 -16.59
C GLY A 316 -22.24 -3.19 -15.11
N ASP A 317 -22.95 -3.93 -14.25
CA ASP A 317 -22.94 -3.75 -12.80
C ASP A 317 -21.79 -4.50 -12.11
N VAL A 318 -21.05 -5.36 -12.83
CA VAL A 318 -19.85 -6.05 -12.33
C VAL A 318 -18.82 -6.17 -13.46
N LEU A 319 -17.63 -5.62 -13.26
CA LEU A 319 -16.46 -5.93 -14.08
C LEU A 319 -15.77 -7.19 -13.51
N ILE A 320 -15.37 -8.12 -14.39
CA ILE A 320 -14.77 -9.40 -14.00
C ILE A 320 -13.38 -9.55 -14.64
N THR A 321 -12.40 -9.92 -13.83
CA THR A 321 -11.08 -10.34 -14.31
C THR A 321 -10.69 -11.67 -13.64
N THR A 322 -9.76 -12.40 -14.23
CA THR A 322 -9.31 -13.72 -13.75
C THR A 322 -7.79 -13.79 -13.82
N ALA A 323 -7.14 -14.45 -12.87
CA ALA A 323 -5.68 -14.55 -12.83
C ALA A 323 -5.18 -15.99 -12.71
N THR A 324 -4.12 -16.28 -13.44
CA THR A 324 -3.39 -17.55 -13.40
C THR A 324 -2.52 -17.64 -12.15
N GLY A 325 -2.33 -18.86 -11.66
CA GLY A 325 -1.44 -19.16 -10.54
C GLY A 325 0.04 -19.14 -10.91
N VAL A 326 0.85 -19.70 -10.00
CA VAL A 326 2.23 -20.09 -10.29
C VAL A 326 2.18 -21.34 -11.18
N MET A 327 2.79 -21.26 -12.36
CA MET A 327 3.01 -22.38 -13.29
C MET A 327 4.39 -22.26 -13.91
N THR A 328 4.93 -23.34 -14.47
CA THR A 328 6.21 -23.29 -15.20
C THR A 328 6.06 -22.54 -16.53
N GLU A 329 7.16 -21.98 -17.06
CA GLU A 329 7.15 -21.37 -18.40
C GLU A 329 6.77 -22.41 -19.47
N GLU A 330 7.21 -23.66 -19.33
CA GLU A 330 6.85 -24.78 -20.21
C GLU A 330 5.34 -25.06 -20.23
N GLU A 331 4.67 -25.06 -19.06
CA GLU A 331 3.22 -25.21 -18.98
C GLU A 331 2.49 -24.00 -19.57
N GLY A 332 2.99 -22.79 -19.30
CA GLY A 332 2.48 -21.55 -19.88
C GLY A 332 2.54 -21.57 -21.41
N GLU A 333 3.70 -21.88 -21.99
CA GLU A 333 3.87 -22.03 -23.43
C GLU A 333 3.00 -23.14 -24.02
N ARG A 334 2.92 -24.30 -23.36
CA ARG A 334 2.11 -25.44 -23.79
C ARG A 334 0.63 -25.08 -23.90
N TRP A 335 0.08 -24.38 -22.91
CA TRP A 335 -1.33 -24.04 -22.84
C TRP A 335 -1.68 -22.65 -23.40
N GLY A 336 -0.67 -21.84 -23.73
CA GLY A 336 -0.86 -20.47 -24.20
C GLY A 336 -1.31 -19.51 -23.08
N LEU A 337 -0.86 -19.79 -21.86
CA LEU A 337 -1.13 -19.00 -20.66
C LEU A 337 0.18 -18.38 -20.15
N VAL A 338 0.06 -17.27 -19.41
CA VAL A 338 1.19 -16.60 -18.78
C VAL A 338 1.11 -16.85 -17.28
N PRO A 339 2.19 -17.24 -16.57
CA PRO A 339 2.17 -17.42 -15.12
C PRO A 339 1.89 -16.11 -14.38
N THR A 340 1.15 -16.18 -13.27
CA THR A 340 0.88 -15.04 -12.36
C THR A 340 0.31 -13.79 -13.04
N HIS A 341 -0.53 -13.97 -14.07
CA HIS A 341 -0.97 -12.90 -14.98
C HIS A 341 -2.49 -12.73 -14.98
N ALA A 342 -2.93 -11.48 -15.18
CA ALA A 342 -4.35 -11.12 -15.15
C ALA A 342 -4.94 -11.03 -16.57
N TYR A 343 -6.14 -11.57 -16.74
CA TYR A 343 -6.92 -11.58 -17.97
C TYR A 343 -8.28 -10.93 -17.71
N ALA A 344 -8.74 -10.09 -18.63
CA ALA A 344 -10.08 -9.49 -18.55
C ALA A 344 -11.14 -10.46 -19.09
N VAL A 345 -12.28 -10.58 -18.41
CA VAL A 345 -13.44 -11.33 -18.93
C VAL A 345 -14.28 -10.38 -19.78
N LEU A 346 -14.42 -10.70 -21.06
CA LEU A 346 -15.20 -9.92 -22.03
C LEU A 346 -16.66 -10.40 -22.13
N ASP A 347 -16.88 -11.71 -22.09
CA ASP A 347 -18.22 -12.30 -22.25
C ASP A 347 -18.35 -13.59 -21.43
N ILE A 348 -19.58 -13.91 -21.00
CA ILE A 348 -19.94 -15.13 -20.27
C ILE A 348 -21.19 -15.71 -20.92
N ARG A 349 -21.07 -16.93 -21.46
CA ARG A 349 -22.12 -17.60 -22.25
C ARG A 349 -22.40 -19.00 -21.70
N GLU A 350 -23.65 -19.44 -21.83
CA GLU A 350 -24.05 -20.82 -21.56
C GLU A 350 -24.69 -21.44 -22.81
N TYR A 351 -24.16 -22.58 -23.26
CA TYR A 351 -24.66 -23.30 -24.42
C TYR A 351 -24.81 -24.79 -24.11
N LYS A 352 -26.02 -25.34 -24.24
CA LYS A 352 -26.33 -26.75 -23.93
C LYS A 352 -25.76 -27.22 -22.56
N LYS A 353 -25.89 -26.39 -21.53
CA LYS A 353 -25.35 -26.55 -20.15
C LYS A 353 -23.82 -26.41 -20.01
N MET A 354 -23.08 -26.20 -21.09
CA MET A 354 -21.65 -25.86 -21.04
C MET A 354 -21.49 -24.36 -20.84
N ARG A 355 -20.54 -23.95 -20.00
CA ARG A 355 -20.28 -22.54 -19.68
C ARG A 355 -18.95 -22.10 -20.29
N PHE A 356 -18.96 -20.95 -20.95
CA PHE A 356 -17.81 -20.41 -21.66
C PHE A 356 -17.54 -18.98 -21.19
N LEU A 357 -16.26 -18.65 -21.05
CA LEU A 357 -15.79 -17.30 -20.78
C LEU A 357 -14.92 -16.85 -21.95
N GLN A 358 -15.15 -15.64 -22.44
CA GLN A 358 -14.26 -14.99 -23.39
C GLN A 358 -13.24 -14.17 -22.59
N LEU A 359 -11.96 -14.51 -22.72
CA LEU A 359 -10.87 -13.82 -22.04
C LEU A 359 -10.06 -12.96 -22.99
N LYS A 360 -9.49 -11.89 -22.47
CA LYS A 360 -8.52 -11.01 -23.13
C LYS A 360 -7.21 -11.04 -22.36
N ASN A 361 -6.13 -11.47 -22.99
CA ASN A 361 -4.77 -11.17 -22.54
C ASN A 361 -4.48 -9.66 -22.78
N PRO A 362 -4.13 -8.87 -21.75
CA PRO A 362 -3.79 -7.45 -21.90
C PRO A 362 -2.66 -7.19 -22.90
N TRP A 363 -1.69 -8.11 -23.01
CA TRP A 363 -0.57 -7.99 -23.96
C TRP A 363 -0.99 -8.10 -25.43
N SER A 364 -2.25 -8.44 -25.70
CA SER A 364 -2.83 -8.53 -27.05
C SER A 364 -2.18 -9.55 -27.98
N HIS A 365 -1.49 -10.53 -27.41
CA HIS A 365 -1.03 -11.77 -28.03
C HIS A 365 -1.08 -12.90 -26.99
N LEU A 366 -0.73 -14.13 -27.37
CA LEU A 366 -0.79 -15.35 -26.55
C LEU A 366 -2.23 -15.71 -26.13
N ARG A 367 -2.84 -16.60 -26.90
CA ARG A 367 -4.13 -17.25 -26.63
C ARG A 367 -3.99 -18.65 -26.07
N TRP A 368 -5.02 -19.06 -25.34
CA TRP A 368 -5.29 -20.44 -24.95
C TRP A 368 -5.18 -21.44 -26.11
N LYS A 369 -4.40 -22.50 -25.93
CA LYS A 369 -4.10 -23.57 -26.90
C LYS A 369 -4.86 -24.88 -26.64
N GLY A 370 -5.67 -24.94 -25.59
CA GLY A 370 -6.43 -26.14 -25.22
C GLY A 370 -7.74 -26.30 -25.98
N ARG A 371 -8.76 -26.87 -25.32
CA ARG A 371 -10.10 -27.07 -25.91
C ARG A 371 -10.73 -25.72 -26.24
N TYR A 372 -11.40 -25.61 -27.38
CA TYR A 372 -11.98 -24.35 -27.88
C TYR A 372 -10.94 -23.26 -28.20
N SER A 373 -9.68 -23.64 -28.46
CA SER A 373 -8.68 -22.76 -29.09
C SER A 373 -8.98 -22.55 -30.58
N GLU A 374 -8.26 -21.65 -31.25
CA GLU A 374 -8.39 -21.45 -32.69
C GLU A 374 -7.89 -22.64 -33.54
N ARG A 375 -7.17 -23.59 -32.92
CA ARG A 375 -6.63 -24.80 -33.57
C ARG A 375 -7.37 -26.09 -33.21
N ASP A 376 -8.42 -26.01 -32.39
CA ASP A 376 -9.18 -27.18 -31.95
C ASP A 376 -10.23 -27.62 -32.98
N GLU A 377 -9.86 -28.54 -33.86
CA GLU A 377 -10.77 -29.09 -34.87
C GLU A 377 -11.82 -30.07 -34.31
N LYS A 378 -11.75 -30.46 -33.03
CA LYS A 378 -12.55 -31.56 -32.47
C LYS A 378 -13.75 -31.10 -31.65
N ASN A 379 -13.60 -30.08 -30.81
CA ASN A 379 -14.67 -29.67 -29.89
C ASN A 379 -15.56 -28.55 -30.46
N TRP A 380 -15.10 -27.83 -31.48
CA TRP A 380 -15.93 -26.83 -32.16
C TRP A 380 -17.03 -27.49 -33.01
N THR A 381 -18.27 -27.02 -32.85
CA THR A 381 -19.39 -27.37 -33.75
C THR A 381 -19.87 -26.10 -34.47
N PRO A 382 -20.43 -26.21 -35.70
CA PRO A 382 -20.91 -25.05 -36.45
C PRO A 382 -21.97 -24.23 -35.69
N GLU A 383 -22.82 -24.90 -34.90
CA GLU A 383 -23.81 -24.25 -34.05
C GLU A 383 -23.16 -23.43 -32.92
N LEU A 384 -22.13 -23.98 -32.26
CA LEU A 384 -21.44 -23.34 -31.16
C LEU A 384 -20.58 -22.15 -31.65
N LEU A 385 -19.89 -22.29 -32.78
CA LEU A 385 -19.13 -21.20 -33.41
C LEU A 385 -20.03 -20.01 -33.75
N LYS A 386 -21.22 -20.28 -34.32
CA LYS A 386 -22.23 -19.25 -34.60
C LYS A 386 -22.78 -18.63 -33.32
N TYR A 387 -23.00 -19.42 -32.26
CA TYR A 387 -23.54 -18.94 -30.99
C TYR A 387 -22.56 -18.05 -30.20
N LEU A 388 -21.26 -18.41 -30.19
CA LEU A 388 -20.19 -17.64 -29.55
C LEU A 388 -19.58 -16.55 -30.45
N ASN A 389 -20.09 -16.39 -31.68
CA ASN A 389 -19.58 -15.46 -32.70
C ASN A 389 -18.04 -15.55 -32.88
N PHE A 390 -17.54 -16.78 -33.05
CA PHE A 390 -16.10 -17.06 -33.17
C PHE A 390 -15.76 -17.62 -34.57
N ASP A 391 -14.74 -17.06 -35.22
CA ASP A 391 -14.15 -17.60 -36.44
C ASP A 391 -12.69 -18.05 -36.19
N PRO A 392 -12.44 -19.37 -36.12
CA PRO A 392 -11.09 -19.91 -35.96
C PRO A 392 -10.13 -19.49 -37.09
N LYS A 393 -10.60 -19.30 -38.33
CA LYS A 393 -9.74 -18.97 -39.48
C LYS A 393 -9.18 -17.56 -39.39
N THR A 394 -10.01 -16.59 -38.99
CA THR A 394 -9.55 -15.23 -38.72
C THR A 394 -8.68 -15.18 -37.48
N ALA A 395 -9.03 -15.92 -36.41
CA ALA A 395 -8.20 -16.00 -35.21
C ALA A 395 -6.79 -16.56 -35.50
N GLN A 396 -6.65 -17.62 -36.29
CA GLN A 396 -5.34 -18.17 -36.68
C GLN A 396 -4.44 -17.17 -37.44
N LYS A 397 -5.03 -16.22 -38.17
CA LYS A 397 -4.29 -15.21 -38.96
C LYS A 397 -3.85 -14.00 -38.14
N PHE A 398 -4.64 -13.60 -37.14
CA PHE A 398 -4.38 -12.41 -36.35
C PHE A 398 -4.56 -12.72 -34.86
N ASP A 399 -3.45 -12.69 -34.11
CA ASP A 399 -3.48 -12.78 -32.66
C ASP A 399 -3.73 -11.39 -32.04
N ASN A 400 -4.81 -11.30 -31.26
CA ASN A 400 -5.20 -10.13 -30.48
C ASN A 400 -5.32 -10.46 -28.97
N GLY A 401 -4.91 -11.67 -28.56
CA GLY A 401 -5.03 -12.18 -27.19
C GLY A 401 -6.48 -12.44 -26.72
N VAL A 402 -7.50 -12.40 -27.60
CA VAL A 402 -8.89 -12.76 -27.26
C VAL A 402 -9.14 -14.23 -27.56
N PHE A 403 -9.66 -15.00 -26.61
CA PHE A 403 -10.00 -16.42 -26.79
C PHE A 403 -11.21 -16.83 -25.95
N TRP A 404 -11.82 -17.96 -26.30
CA TRP A 404 -12.83 -18.63 -25.48
C TRP A 404 -12.18 -19.76 -24.67
N ILE A 405 -12.64 -19.95 -23.44
CA ILE A 405 -12.26 -21.07 -22.56
C ILE A 405 -13.51 -21.65 -21.90
N ALA A 406 -13.54 -22.97 -21.71
CA ALA A 406 -14.60 -23.62 -20.94
C ALA A 406 -14.42 -23.33 -19.45
N TRP A 407 -15.51 -23.24 -18.69
CA TRP A 407 -15.47 -23.01 -17.24
C TRP A 407 -14.63 -24.07 -16.51
N GLU A 408 -14.71 -25.32 -16.95
CA GLU A 408 -13.98 -26.43 -16.35
C GLU A 408 -12.47 -26.31 -16.57
N ASP A 409 -12.04 -25.81 -17.73
CA ASP A 409 -10.63 -25.50 -18.00
C ASP A 409 -10.19 -24.25 -17.22
N LEU A 410 -11.06 -23.22 -17.12
CA LEU A 410 -10.79 -22.04 -16.29
C LEU A 410 -10.50 -22.44 -14.83
N CYS A 411 -11.34 -23.28 -14.23
CA CYS A 411 -11.13 -23.80 -12.87
C CYS A 411 -9.87 -24.67 -12.71
N GLN A 412 -9.28 -25.17 -13.79
CA GLN A 412 -8.05 -25.97 -13.75
C GLN A 412 -6.78 -25.11 -13.81
N TYR A 413 -6.81 -23.98 -14.52
CA TYR A 413 -5.61 -23.18 -14.81
C TYR A 413 -5.60 -21.76 -14.20
N TYR A 414 -6.71 -21.32 -13.60
CA TYR A 414 -6.84 -20.01 -12.96
C TYR A 414 -7.14 -20.14 -11.47
N ASP A 415 -6.30 -19.54 -10.63
CA ASP A 415 -6.40 -19.58 -9.17
C ASP A 415 -7.47 -18.62 -8.65
N VAL A 416 -7.73 -17.51 -9.36
CA VAL A 416 -8.48 -16.38 -8.82
C VAL A 416 -9.40 -15.72 -9.83
N ILE A 417 -10.64 -15.43 -9.39
CA ILE A 417 -11.59 -14.55 -10.08
C ILE A 417 -11.83 -13.31 -9.21
N TYR A 418 -11.80 -12.14 -9.87
CA TYR A 418 -12.00 -10.83 -9.28
C TYR A 418 -13.34 -10.25 -9.75
N LEU A 419 -14.12 -9.71 -8.81
CA LEU A 419 -15.43 -9.12 -9.07
C LEU A 419 -15.45 -7.68 -8.59
N SER A 420 -15.37 -6.73 -9.52
CA SER A 420 -15.43 -5.28 -9.25
C SER A 420 -16.86 -4.79 -9.45
N TRP A 421 -17.62 -4.74 -8.36
CA TRP A 421 -19.04 -4.39 -8.35
C TRP A 421 -19.26 -2.88 -8.45
N ASN A 422 -20.25 -2.47 -9.24
CA ASN A 422 -20.75 -1.10 -9.31
C ASN A 422 -21.24 -0.64 -7.91
N PRO A 423 -20.59 0.36 -7.27
CA PRO A 423 -21.01 0.87 -5.97
C PRO A 423 -22.45 1.40 -5.92
N ALA A 424 -23.00 1.83 -7.07
CA ALA A 424 -24.37 2.36 -7.16
C ALA A 424 -25.46 1.30 -6.87
N LEU A 425 -25.14 0.00 -6.92
CA LEU A 425 -26.02 -1.08 -6.45
C LEU A 425 -26.38 -0.94 -4.96
N PHE A 426 -25.51 -0.29 -4.17
CA PHE A 426 -25.66 -0.14 -2.73
C PHE A 426 -26.22 1.25 -2.39
N LYS A 427 -27.55 1.32 -2.25
CA LYS A 427 -28.30 2.57 -1.96
C LYS A 427 -27.73 3.38 -0.79
N ASN A 428 -27.18 2.72 0.22
CA ASN A 428 -26.53 3.37 1.35
C ASN A 428 -25.09 2.86 1.48
N SER A 429 -24.13 3.77 1.55
CA SER A 429 -22.73 3.49 1.84
C SER A 429 -22.12 4.61 2.67
N SER A 430 -21.13 4.26 3.49
CA SER A 430 -20.38 5.18 4.35
C SER A 430 -19.03 4.55 4.67
N CYS A 431 -17.99 5.36 4.81
CA CYS A 431 -16.64 4.92 5.14
C CYS A 431 -16.06 5.71 6.32
N ILE A 432 -15.15 5.07 7.05
CA ILE A 432 -14.28 5.72 8.03
C ILE A 432 -12.84 5.38 7.67
N HIS A 433 -12.03 6.41 7.48
CA HIS A 433 -10.58 6.29 7.34
C HIS A 433 -9.93 6.32 8.74
N SER A 434 -8.91 5.51 8.98
CA SER A 434 -8.21 5.49 10.26
C SER A 434 -6.80 4.93 10.15
N THR A 435 -6.04 5.19 11.21
CA THR A 435 -4.69 4.67 11.43
C THR A 435 -4.71 3.80 12.68
N TRP A 436 -4.05 2.64 12.63
CA TRP A 436 -3.79 1.80 13.80
C TRP A 436 -2.28 1.78 14.06
N ASP A 437 -1.86 2.48 15.11
CA ASP A 437 -0.46 2.61 15.53
C ASP A 437 0.12 1.25 15.97
N GLY A 438 1.19 0.81 15.29
CA GLY A 438 1.91 -0.44 15.53
C GLY A 438 2.36 -0.63 16.98
N LYS A 439 2.59 0.46 17.72
CA LYS A 439 3.13 0.45 19.08
C LYS A 439 2.09 0.15 20.17
N GLN A 440 0.79 0.10 19.84
CA GLN A 440 -0.28 0.00 20.83
C GLN A 440 -0.83 -1.43 20.99
N GLY A 441 -0.91 -1.91 22.23
CA GLY A 441 -1.49 -3.22 22.53
C GLY A 441 -0.54 -4.39 22.28
N PRO A 442 -1.06 -5.63 22.20
CA PRO A 442 -0.25 -6.81 22.00
C PRO A 442 0.15 -7.00 20.53
N VAL A 443 1.31 -7.65 20.30
CA VAL A 443 1.74 -8.07 18.94
C VAL A 443 0.77 -9.08 18.32
N LYS A 444 0.09 -9.90 19.13
CA LYS A 444 -0.93 -10.84 18.67
C LYS A 444 -2.22 -10.66 19.47
N ASP A 445 -3.34 -10.69 18.77
CA ASP A 445 -4.71 -10.56 19.31
C ASP A 445 -5.17 -11.82 20.10
N VAL A 446 -4.27 -12.46 20.87
CA VAL A 446 -4.52 -13.75 21.55
C VAL A 446 -5.27 -13.58 22.87
N TYR A 447 -5.02 -12.49 23.59
CA TYR A 447 -5.49 -12.31 24.97
C TYR A 447 -6.15 -10.95 25.24
N SER A 448 -6.06 -9.99 24.32
CA SER A 448 -6.73 -8.69 24.46
C SER A 448 -7.00 -8.05 23.10
N LEU A 449 -8.22 -7.54 22.90
CA LEU A 449 -8.64 -6.68 21.78
C LEU A 449 -8.82 -5.21 22.21
N ALA A 450 -8.50 -4.87 23.46
CA ALA A 450 -8.82 -3.58 24.07
C ALA A 450 -8.19 -2.37 23.37
N ASN A 451 -7.10 -2.58 22.63
CA ASN A 451 -6.32 -1.56 21.92
C ASN A 451 -6.52 -1.65 20.38
N ASN A 452 -7.40 -2.55 19.93
CA ASN A 452 -7.75 -2.70 18.52
C ASN A 452 -8.78 -1.62 18.13
N PRO A 453 -8.83 -1.18 16.87
CA PRO A 453 -9.84 -0.24 16.43
C PRO A 453 -11.21 -0.94 16.37
N GLN A 454 -12.19 -0.36 17.05
CA GLN A 454 -13.54 -0.93 17.13
C GLN A 454 -14.60 0.09 16.69
N TYR A 455 -15.61 -0.42 15.99
CA TYR A 455 -16.66 0.37 15.38
C TYR A 455 -18.03 -0.22 15.70
N ARG A 456 -19.01 0.64 15.97
CA ARG A 456 -20.41 0.26 16.09
C ARG A 456 -21.07 0.38 14.71
N LEU A 457 -21.75 -0.67 14.30
CA LEU A 457 -22.58 -0.70 13.10
C LEU A 457 -24.00 -1.13 13.50
N GLU A 458 -24.96 -0.22 13.37
CA GLU A 458 -26.37 -0.48 13.63
C GLU A 458 -27.14 -0.45 12.31
N VAL A 459 -27.92 -1.49 12.01
CA VAL A 459 -28.60 -1.66 10.72
C VAL A 459 -30.10 -1.90 10.93
N GLN A 460 -30.92 -1.15 10.19
CA GLN A 460 -32.36 -1.28 10.20
C GLN A 460 -32.81 -2.30 9.14
N CYS A 461 -33.03 -3.55 9.56
CA CYS A 461 -33.39 -4.65 8.68
C CYS A 461 -34.91 -4.67 8.36
N PRO A 462 -35.32 -4.68 7.08
CA PRO A 462 -36.71 -4.83 6.69
C PRO A 462 -37.18 -6.29 6.83
N ALA A 463 -38.50 -6.51 6.71
CA ALA A 463 -39.12 -7.83 6.84
C ALA A 463 -38.66 -8.86 5.80
N GLY A 464 -38.20 -8.43 4.62
CA GLY A 464 -37.61 -9.30 3.59
C GLY A 464 -36.14 -9.69 3.85
N GLY A 465 -35.57 -9.31 4.99
CA GLY A 465 -34.14 -9.49 5.29
C GLY A 465 -33.25 -8.46 4.58
N ALA A 466 -31.95 -8.51 4.88
CA ALA A 466 -30.94 -7.64 4.31
C ALA A 466 -29.58 -8.33 4.14
N ALA A 467 -28.80 -7.83 3.19
CA ALA A 467 -27.36 -8.07 3.14
C ALA A 467 -26.62 -6.78 3.52
N VAL A 468 -25.60 -6.93 4.36
CA VAL A 468 -24.69 -5.86 4.76
C VAL A 468 -23.29 -6.34 4.46
N TRP A 469 -22.56 -5.54 3.70
CA TRP A 469 -21.18 -5.82 3.34
C TRP A 469 -20.28 -4.80 4.02
N VAL A 470 -19.15 -5.25 4.56
CA VAL A 470 -18.15 -4.36 5.13
C VAL A 470 -16.79 -4.70 4.52
N LEU A 471 -16.24 -3.72 3.81
CA LEU A 471 -14.93 -3.78 3.16
C LEU A 471 -13.90 -3.07 4.05
N LEU A 472 -12.95 -3.83 4.57
CA LEU A 472 -11.71 -3.31 5.13
C LEU A 472 -10.69 -3.20 3.99
N THR A 473 -10.12 -2.02 3.79
CA THR A 473 -9.07 -1.74 2.81
C THR A 473 -7.86 -1.15 3.53
N ARG A 474 -6.76 -1.91 3.63
CA ARG A 474 -5.44 -1.40 4.00
C ARG A 474 -4.95 -0.43 2.91
N HIS A 475 -4.41 0.70 3.33
CA HIS A 475 -3.73 1.63 2.43
C HIS A 475 -2.28 1.19 2.26
N ILE A 476 -1.89 0.96 1.00
CA ILE A 476 -0.52 0.70 0.61
C ILE A 476 0.09 2.04 0.22
N THR A 477 1.05 2.51 1.01
CA THR A 477 1.74 3.80 0.79
C THR A 477 3.19 3.62 0.32
N ASP A 478 3.66 2.38 0.25
CA ASP A 478 5.02 2.02 -0.10
C ASP A 478 5.00 0.77 -1.01
N LYS A 479 5.93 0.69 -1.96
CA LYS A 479 5.98 -0.40 -2.95
C LYS A 479 6.55 -1.69 -2.36
N ASP A 480 7.54 -1.59 -1.48
CA ASP A 480 8.23 -2.75 -0.92
C ASP A 480 7.38 -3.40 0.18
N ASP A 481 6.58 -2.62 0.90
CA ASP A 481 5.46 -3.09 1.73
C ASP A 481 4.44 -3.93 0.95
N PHE A 482 4.17 -3.61 -0.32
CA PHE A 482 3.33 -4.44 -1.18
C PHE A 482 4.06 -5.70 -1.67
N ALA A 483 5.29 -5.54 -2.15
CA ALA A 483 6.10 -6.64 -2.69
C ALA A 483 6.45 -7.70 -1.65
N GLN A 484 6.62 -7.30 -0.39
CA GLN A 484 6.87 -8.17 0.76
C GLN A 484 5.75 -8.06 1.81
N ASN A 485 4.48 -8.15 1.39
CA ASN A 485 3.35 -7.95 2.31
C ASN A 485 3.30 -9.01 3.42
N ARG A 486 3.82 -8.65 4.60
CA ARG A 486 3.79 -9.42 5.86
C ARG A 486 2.58 -9.08 6.74
N GLU A 487 1.77 -8.10 6.34
CA GLU A 487 0.66 -7.59 7.14
C GLU A 487 -0.63 -8.36 6.82
N PHE A 488 -0.94 -9.37 7.64
CA PHE A 488 -2.17 -10.14 7.56
C PHE A 488 -3.29 -9.44 8.34
N ILE A 489 -4.24 -8.84 7.63
CA ILE A 489 -5.38 -8.09 8.21
C ILE A 489 -6.68 -8.90 8.16
N THR A 490 -7.62 -8.56 9.03
CA THR A 490 -9.01 -9.04 8.97
C THR A 490 -10.00 -8.13 9.70
N LEU A 491 -11.29 -8.41 9.54
CA LEU A 491 -12.36 -7.83 10.33
C LEU A 491 -13.12 -8.92 11.09
N VAL A 492 -13.10 -8.85 12.42
CA VAL A 492 -13.88 -9.72 13.31
C VAL A 492 -15.18 -9.01 13.67
N VAL A 493 -16.30 -9.73 13.63
CA VAL A 493 -17.64 -9.20 13.91
C VAL A 493 -18.20 -9.84 15.18
N TYR A 494 -18.68 -9.02 16.11
CA TYR A 494 -19.33 -9.44 17.35
C TYR A 494 -20.76 -8.89 17.45
N LYS A 495 -21.61 -9.55 18.23
CA LYS A 495 -22.95 -9.10 18.61
C LYS A 495 -22.98 -8.67 20.08
N THR A 496 -22.33 -7.53 20.38
CA THR A 496 -22.24 -6.94 21.73
C THR A 496 -23.00 -5.62 21.83
N ASP A 497 -24.04 -5.42 21.00
CA ASP A 497 -24.85 -4.20 20.95
C ASP A 497 -24.04 -2.90 20.75
N GLY A 498 -22.89 -2.99 20.10
CA GLY A 498 -21.98 -1.86 19.89
C GLY A 498 -21.10 -1.53 21.09
N LYS A 499 -21.09 -2.38 22.14
CA LYS A 499 -20.14 -2.30 23.25
C LYS A 499 -18.76 -2.80 22.82
N LYS A 500 -17.73 -2.23 23.45
CA LYS A 500 -16.31 -2.57 23.24
C LYS A 500 -16.04 -4.02 23.66
N VAL A 501 -15.29 -4.75 22.83
CA VAL A 501 -14.87 -6.13 23.06
C VAL A 501 -13.45 -6.13 23.60
N TYR A 502 -13.21 -6.82 24.72
CA TYR A 502 -11.89 -6.86 25.36
C TYR A 502 -11.20 -8.20 25.19
N TYR A 503 -11.93 -9.32 25.16
CA TYR A 503 -11.39 -10.67 24.97
C TYR A 503 -11.74 -11.22 23.58
N PRO A 504 -10.82 -11.89 22.86
CA PRO A 504 -11.08 -12.39 21.51
C PRO A 504 -12.17 -13.46 21.42
N ALA A 505 -12.28 -14.31 22.44
CA ALA A 505 -13.17 -15.47 22.47
C ALA A 505 -14.39 -15.29 23.39
N ASP A 506 -14.56 -14.12 24.00
CA ASP A 506 -15.53 -13.90 25.08
C ASP A 506 -16.14 -12.46 25.00
N PRO A 507 -17.37 -12.31 24.46
CA PRO A 507 -18.19 -13.37 23.87
C PRO A 507 -17.58 -13.90 22.56
N PRO A 508 -17.98 -15.11 22.11
CA PRO A 508 -17.47 -15.67 20.87
C PRO A 508 -17.82 -14.78 19.65
N PRO A 509 -16.93 -14.67 18.65
CA PRO A 509 -17.17 -13.87 17.47
C PRO A 509 -18.34 -14.42 16.65
N PHE A 510 -19.18 -13.52 16.13
CA PHE A 510 -20.25 -13.85 15.19
C PHE A 510 -19.69 -14.16 13.79
N ILE A 511 -18.60 -13.49 13.41
CA ILE A 511 -17.76 -13.83 12.26
C ILE A 511 -16.31 -13.62 12.71
N ASP A 512 -15.54 -14.70 12.88
CA ASP A 512 -14.07 -14.59 12.96
C ASP A 512 -13.52 -14.53 11.54
N GLY A 513 -12.85 -13.43 11.22
CA GLY A 513 -12.34 -13.19 9.89
C GLY A 513 -11.05 -13.95 9.66
N ILE A 514 -10.93 -14.59 8.49
CA ILE A 514 -9.66 -15.15 8.04
C ILE A 514 -8.66 -14.00 7.87
N ARG A 515 -7.47 -14.16 8.45
CA ARG A 515 -6.39 -13.17 8.39
C ARG A 515 -5.62 -13.40 7.10
N ILE A 516 -5.63 -12.40 6.22
CA ILE A 516 -5.10 -12.51 4.85
C ILE A 516 -4.12 -11.37 4.57
N ASN A 517 -3.05 -11.67 3.83
CA ASN A 517 -2.06 -10.71 3.32
C ASN A 517 -2.55 -9.99 2.05
N SER A 518 -3.84 -9.70 1.99
CA SER A 518 -4.47 -8.91 0.94
C SER A 518 -4.71 -7.50 1.46
N PRO A 519 -4.57 -6.45 0.62
CA PRO A 519 -4.97 -5.10 1.01
C PRO A 519 -6.48 -4.99 1.25
N HIS A 520 -7.30 -5.93 0.77
CA HIS A 520 -8.76 -5.92 0.92
C HIS A 520 -9.28 -7.17 1.65
N TYR A 521 -10.12 -6.96 2.66
CA TYR A 521 -10.91 -7.99 3.33
C TYR A 521 -12.39 -7.60 3.33
N LEU A 522 -13.25 -8.42 2.72
CA LEU A 522 -14.69 -8.18 2.60
C LEU A 522 -15.46 -9.20 3.44
N THR A 523 -16.28 -8.73 4.38
CA THR A 523 -17.21 -9.59 5.14
C THR A 523 -18.67 -9.33 4.73
N LYS A 524 -19.50 -10.38 4.84
CA LYS A 524 -20.92 -10.35 4.56
C LYS A 524 -21.73 -10.78 5.76
N MET A 525 -22.57 -9.89 6.27
CA MET A 525 -23.62 -10.23 7.22
C MET A 525 -24.94 -10.39 6.48
N LYS A 526 -25.59 -11.56 6.64
CA LYS A 526 -26.97 -11.81 6.21
C LYS A 526 -27.90 -11.60 7.40
N LEU A 527 -28.84 -10.68 7.28
CA LEU A 527 -29.87 -10.42 8.29
C LEU A 527 -31.17 -11.05 7.81
N THR A 528 -31.71 -11.99 8.59
CA THR A 528 -32.93 -12.75 8.22
C THR A 528 -34.18 -12.30 8.99
N SER A 529 -34.03 -11.67 10.15
CA SER A 529 -35.13 -11.12 10.94
C SER A 529 -35.23 -9.60 10.78
N ALA A 530 -36.46 -9.09 10.79
CA ALA A 530 -36.75 -7.65 10.78
C ALA A 530 -36.25 -6.98 12.08
N GLY A 531 -36.03 -5.66 12.02
CA GLY A 531 -35.72 -4.82 13.17
C GLY A 531 -34.27 -4.30 13.19
N THR A 532 -33.88 -3.70 14.31
CA THR A 532 -32.53 -3.16 14.52
C THR A 532 -31.54 -4.29 14.84
N HIS A 533 -30.45 -4.38 14.09
CA HIS A 533 -29.32 -5.27 14.38
C HIS A 533 -28.07 -4.44 14.66
N THR A 534 -27.43 -4.64 15.81
CA THR A 534 -26.23 -3.90 16.21
C THR A 534 -25.03 -4.82 16.33
N PHE A 535 -23.95 -4.43 15.66
CA PHE A 535 -22.69 -5.16 15.58
C PHE A 535 -21.54 -4.31 16.12
N THR A 536 -20.55 -4.98 16.73
CA THR A 536 -19.23 -4.43 16.97
C THR A 536 -18.26 -5.03 15.97
N LEU A 537 -17.63 -4.17 15.17
CA LEU A 537 -16.63 -4.53 14.17
C LEU A 537 -15.24 -4.23 14.74
N VAL A 538 -14.37 -5.24 14.80
CA VAL A 538 -13.00 -5.11 15.32
C VAL A 538 -12.02 -5.35 14.18
N VAL A 539 -11.16 -4.36 13.91
CA VAL A 539 -10.03 -4.53 12.98
C VAL A 539 -8.93 -5.32 13.71
N SER A 540 -8.44 -6.40 13.11
CA SER A 540 -7.51 -7.34 13.71
C SER A 540 -6.35 -7.66 12.75
N GLN A 541 -5.19 -7.96 13.32
CA GLN A 541 -4.00 -8.43 12.61
C GLN A 541 -3.62 -9.83 13.13
N TYR A 542 -2.89 -10.62 12.32
CA TYR A 542 -2.26 -11.85 12.82
C TYR A 542 -1.05 -11.52 13.72
N GLU A 543 -0.16 -10.69 13.19
CA GLU A 543 0.99 -10.13 13.90
C GLU A 543 1.07 -8.64 13.60
N LYS A 544 0.98 -7.85 14.65
CA LYS A 544 1.07 -6.39 14.59
C LYS A 544 2.53 -5.98 14.67
N GLN A 545 3.11 -5.68 13.51
CA GLN A 545 4.50 -5.24 13.38
C GLN A 545 4.56 -3.74 13.08
N ASN A 546 3.74 -3.25 12.15
CA ASN A 546 3.76 -1.86 11.69
C ASN A 546 2.47 -1.08 11.98
N THR A 547 2.58 0.25 11.87
CA THR A 547 1.42 1.14 11.83
C THR A 547 0.72 1.01 10.48
N ILE A 548 -0.54 0.60 10.47
CA ILE A 548 -1.34 0.51 9.23
C ILE A 548 -2.34 1.66 9.11
N ASN A 549 -2.45 2.21 7.90
CA ASN A 549 -3.55 3.07 7.50
C ASN A 549 -4.59 2.22 6.78
N TYR A 550 -5.87 2.50 6.99
CA TYR A 550 -6.95 1.73 6.37
C TYR A 550 -8.25 2.54 6.26
N THR A 551 -9.18 1.99 5.47
CA THR A 551 -10.57 2.43 5.37
C THR A 551 -11.49 1.26 5.68
N LEU A 552 -12.49 1.50 6.52
CA LEU A 552 -13.58 0.56 6.74
C LEU A 552 -14.84 1.14 6.09
N ARG A 553 -15.40 0.46 5.08
CA ARG A 553 -16.56 0.93 4.32
C ARG A 553 -17.71 -0.05 4.40
N VAL A 554 -18.89 0.46 4.72
CA VAL A 554 -20.14 -0.29 4.77
C VAL A 554 -20.91 -0.09 3.46
N TYR A 555 -21.52 -1.15 2.95
CA TYR A 555 -22.42 -1.13 1.80
C TYR A 555 -23.69 -1.93 2.12
N THR A 556 -24.86 -1.32 1.96
CA THR A 556 -26.15 -2.02 2.16
C THR A 556 -27.32 -1.33 1.43
N GLY A 557 -28.38 -2.09 1.17
CA GLY A 557 -29.65 -1.55 0.66
C GLY A 557 -30.49 -0.84 1.75
N CYS A 558 -30.12 -0.97 3.02
CA CYS A 558 -30.91 -0.55 4.18
C CYS A 558 -30.34 0.70 4.87
N LYS A 559 -31.14 1.36 5.72
CA LYS A 559 -30.62 2.45 6.57
C LYS A 559 -29.70 1.87 7.66
N PHE A 560 -28.62 2.57 7.96
CA PHE A 560 -27.68 2.17 9.00
C PHE A 560 -27.00 3.39 9.64
N THR A 561 -26.46 3.18 10.84
CA THR A 561 -25.58 4.11 11.55
C THR A 561 -24.24 3.42 11.74
N PHE A 562 -23.14 4.10 11.40
CA PHE A 562 -21.79 3.56 11.47
C PHE A 562 -20.85 4.61 12.10
N SER A 563 -20.17 4.22 13.18
CA SER A 563 -19.29 5.12 13.93
C SER A 563 -18.17 4.34 14.63
N LYS A 564 -17.08 5.04 14.97
CA LYS A 564 -16.06 4.52 15.89
C LYS A 564 -16.68 4.42 17.29
N ILE A 565 -16.40 3.34 18.03
CA ILE A 565 -16.86 3.24 19.42
C ILE A 565 -16.15 4.35 20.23
N PRO A 566 -16.89 5.29 20.85
CA PRO A 566 -16.28 6.36 21.63
C PRO A 566 -15.64 5.79 22.90
N ASN A 567 -14.53 6.40 23.33
CA ASN A 567 -14.03 6.17 24.68
C ASN A 567 -14.77 7.12 25.63
N PRO A 568 -15.59 6.64 26.57
CA PRO A 568 -16.31 7.50 27.52
C PRO A 568 -15.38 8.09 28.60
N PHE A 569 -14.20 7.52 28.80
CA PHE A 569 -13.29 7.88 29.88
C PHE A 569 -12.42 9.09 29.51
N THR A 570 -12.57 10.17 30.28
CA THR A 570 -11.86 11.44 30.12
C THR A 570 -10.62 11.55 31.02
N ASN A 571 -10.60 10.79 32.12
CA ASN A 571 -9.52 10.75 33.09
C ASN A 571 -8.90 9.35 33.09
N THR A 572 -7.59 9.25 32.89
CA THR A 572 -6.86 7.98 32.93
C THR A 572 -5.60 8.08 33.80
N LYS A 573 -5.32 7.04 34.59
CA LYS A 573 -4.11 6.93 35.41
C LYS A 573 -3.52 5.54 35.25
N ARG A 574 -2.30 5.47 34.70
CA ARG A 574 -1.46 4.27 34.73
C ARG A 574 -0.64 4.24 36.01
N ILE A 575 -0.55 3.05 36.61
CA ILE A 575 0.41 2.69 37.65
C ILE A 575 1.32 1.59 37.11
N ASN A 576 2.62 1.73 37.33
CA ASN A 576 3.63 0.71 37.04
C ASN A 576 3.97 0.02 38.37
N GLY A 577 3.53 -1.22 38.57
CA GLY A 577 3.74 -1.98 39.80
C GLY A 577 4.54 -3.26 39.57
N GLN A 578 4.79 -4.02 40.64
CA GLN A 578 5.45 -5.33 40.58
C GLN A 578 5.01 -6.24 41.72
N TRP A 579 4.90 -7.54 41.45
CA TRP A 579 4.88 -8.59 42.46
C TRP A 579 6.31 -9.06 42.69
N LYS A 580 6.82 -8.97 43.93
CA LYS A 580 8.21 -9.31 44.26
C LYS A 580 8.35 -9.75 45.72
N GLY A 581 9.03 -10.87 45.97
CA GLY A 581 9.22 -11.45 47.29
C GLY A 581 7.89 -11.65 48.01
N LEU A 582 7.73 -11.01 49.18
CA LEU A 582 6.51 -11.11 49.98
C LEU A 582 5.26 -10.57 49.25
N SER A 583 5.40 -9.61 48.34
CA SER A 583 4.24 -9.04 47.63
C SER A 583 3.69 -9.91 46.49
N ALA A 584 4.37 -11.01 46.15
CA ALA A 584 3.82 -12.06 45.28
C ALA A 584 2.88 -12.99 46.09
N GLY A 585 1.80 -12.41 46.65
CA GLY A 585 0.92 -13.05 47.62
C GLY A 585 -0.04 -14.09 47.06
N GLY A 586 -0.30 -14.07 45.74
CA GLY A 586 -1.27 -14.95 45.07
C GLY A 586 -2.72 -14.50 45.27
N CYS A 587 -3.69 -15.27 44.77
CA CYS A 587 -5.12 -14.94 44.86
C CYS A 587 -5.71 -15.14 46.27
N GLY A 588 -6.95 -14.68 46.48
CA GLY A 588 -7.64 -14.73 47.78
C GLY A 588 -7.83 -16.13 48.40
N ASN A 589 -7.56 -17.21 47.66
CA ASN A 589 -7.51 -18.57 48.20
C ASN A 589 -6.33 -18.78 49.17
N TYR A 590 -5.24 -18.01 49.02
CA TYR A 590 -4.01 -18.12 49.80
C TYR A 590 -3.97 -17.10 50.94
N LYS A 591 -4.91 -17.19 51.88
CA LYS A 591 -5.16 -16.18 52.93
C LYS A 591 -3.90 -15.66 53.66
N ASP A 592 -2.94 -16.54 53.95
CA ASP A 592 -1.73 -16.20 54.71
C ASP A 592 -0.77 -15.27 53.95
N SER A 593 -0.66 -15.44 52.63
CA SER A 593 0.18 -14.63 51.74
C SER A 593 -0.59 -13.54 51.02
N TYR A 594 -1.91 -13.70 50.83
CA TYR A 594 -2.77 -12.76 50.11
C TYR A 594 -2.70 -11.33 50.65
N LYS A 595 -2.66 -11.20 51.98
CA LYS A 595 -2.55 -9.91 52.69
C LYS A 595 -1.28 -9.12 52.37
N ASN A 596 -0.26 -9.75 51.77
CA ASN A 596 1.00 -9.12 51.42
C ASN A 596 1.01 -8.51 50.00
N ASN A 597 0.01 -8.80 49.15
CA ASN A 597 -0.08 -8.25 47.80
C ASN A 597 -0.08 -6.71 47.81
N PRO A 598 0.34 -6.03 46.71
CA PRO A 598 0.24 -4.58 46.60
C PRO A 598 -1.20 -4.10 46.70
N ILE A 599 -1.44 -2.94 47.33
CA ILE A 599 -2.78 -2.37 47.46
C ILE A 599 -2.76 -0.91 46.99
N TYR A 600 -3.59 -0.61 46.00
CA TYR A 600 -3.75 0.75 45.47
C TYR A 600 -5.10 1.31 45.89
N GLN A 601 -5.09 2.39 46.65
CA GLN A 601 -6.30 3.12 46.99
C GLN A 601 -6.64 4.11 45.88
N ILE A 602 -7.90 4.10 45.45
CA ILE A 602 -8.48 5.08 44.55
C ILE A 602 -9.53 5.91 45.29
N ASN A 603 -9.52 7.21 45.06
CA ASN A 603 -10.55 8.14 45.51
C ASN A 603 -11.27 8.70 44.27
N LEU A 604 -12.57 8.41 44.17
CA LEU A 604 -13.44 8.81 43.08
C LEU A 604 -14.33 9.98 43.55
N GLU A 605 -14.08 11.17 43.00
CA GLU A 605 -14.71 12.41 43.50
C GLU A 605 -16.22 12.52 43.17
N ARG A 606 -16.72 11.78 42.18
CA ARG A 606 -18.13 11.76 41.77
C ARG A 606 -18.51 10.37 41.25
N SER A 607 -19.76 9.98 41.47
CA SER A 607 -20.27 8.70 40.96
C SER A 607 -20.28 8.67 39.43
N GLY A 608 -19.92 7.53 38.84
CA GLY A 608 -19.86 7.38 37.38
C GLY A 608 -19.20 6.08 36.94
N PRO A 609 -19.00 5.88 35.62
CA PRO A 609 -18.39 4.67 35.10
C PRO A 609 -16.89 4.61 35.44
N LEU A 610 -16.43 3.38 35.69
CA LEU A 610 -15.04 3.05 35.98
C LEU A 610 -14.62 1.80 35.21
N LEU A 611 -13.51 1.90 34.49
CA LEU A 611 -12.79 0.79 33.88
C LEU A 611 -11.44 0.64 34.60
N ILE A 612 -11.12 -0.59 35.00
CA ILE A 612 -9.81 -0.99 35.52
C ILE A 612 -9.25 -2.07 34.60
N GLU A 613 -8.04 -1.90 34.10
CA GLU A 613 -7.30 -2.91 33.32
C GLU A 613 -6.01 -3.30 34.05
N LEU A 614 -5.75 -4.60 34.20
CA LEU A 614 -4.50 -5.14 34.73
C LEU A 614 -3.77 -5.90 33.62
N ARG A 615 -2.53 -5.52 33.35
CA ARG A 615 -1.64 -6.11 32.34
C ARG A 615 -0.37 -6.61 33.02
N GLY A 616 -0.12 -7.91 33.01
CA GLY A 616 1.04 -8.56 33.64
C GLY A 616 1.81 -9.47 32.68
N SER A 617 2.74 -10.26 33.22
CA SER A 617 3.46 -11.27 32.42
C SER A 617 2.49 -12.32 31.85
N ARG A 618 2.68 -12.67 30.57
CA ARG A 618 1.85 -13.67 29.85
C ARG A 618 1.90 -15.07 30.50
N GLN A 619 2.95 -15.36 31.27
CA GLN A 619 3.15 -16.66 31.93
C GLN A 619 2.32 -16.84 33.20
N TYR A 620 1.64 -15.80 33.68
CA TYR A 620 0.80 -15.84 34.87
C TYR A 620 -0.64 -15.49 34.54
N SER A 621 -1.58 -16.24 35.13
CA SER A 621 -2.97 -15.84 35.22
C SER A 621 -3.09 -14.73 36.25
N VAL A 622 -3.59 -13.57 35.85
CA VAL A 622 -3.72 -12.37 36.69
C VAL A 622 -5.18 -12.04 36.96
N GLY A 623 -5.43 -11.38 38.08
CA GLY A 623 -6.75 -10.97 38.53
C GLY A 623 -6.64 -9.89 39.61
N PHE A 624 -7.71 -9.14 39.83
CA PHE A 624 -7.76 -8.16 40.91
C PHE A 624 -9.13 -8.12 41.59
N GLU A 625 -9.14 -7.63 42.82
CA GLU A 625 -10.36 -7.26 43.52
C GLU A 625 -10.38 -5.77 43.85
N MET A 626 -11.59 -5.22 43.90
CA MET A 626 -11.91 -3.87 44.30
C MET A 626 -12.83 -3.94 45.52
N VAL A 627 -12.39 -3.38 46.64
CA VAL A 627 -13.10 -3.37 47.93
C VAL A 627 -13.45 -1.94 48.30
N THR A 628 -14.70 -1.71 48.67
CA THR A 628 -15.19 -0.40 49.10
C THR A 628 -14.74 -0.10 50.52
N VAL A 629 -14.08 1.04 50.71
CA VAL A 629 -13.63 1.53 52.03
C VAL A 629 -14.65 2.51 52.60
N SER A 630 -15.13 3.44 51.78
CA SER A 630 -16.20 4.38 52.13
C SER A 630 -16.90 4.90 50.88
N THR A 631 -18.17 5.28 51.02
CA THR A 631 -18.94 5.97 49.97
C THR A 631 -19.42 7.33 50.48
N VAL A 632 -19.57 8.30 49.57
CA VAL A 632 -20.09 9.63 49.88
C VAL A 632 -21.57 9.70 49.48
N GLY A 633 -22.44 9.97 50.46
CA GLY A 633 -23.89 9.95 50.28
C GLY A 633 -24.50 8.55 50.37
N ASP A 634 -25.78 8.42 50.02
CA ASP A 634 -26.47 7.14 49.91
C ASP A 634 -26.06 6.44 48.59
N PRO A 635 -25.38 5.28 48.63
CA PRO A 635 -24.93 4.59 47.43
C PRO A 635 -26.04 3.80 46.71
N GLY A 636 -27.24 3.68 47.30
CA GLY A 636 -28.39 3.03 46.69
C GLY A 636 -28.14 1.60 46.19
N SER A 637 -28.82 1.20 45.10
CA SER A 637 -28.66 -0.13 44.48
C SER A 637 -27.33 -0.36 43.76
N ALA A 638 -26.48 0.67 43.63
CA ALA A 638 -25.13 0.56 43.08
C ALA A 638 -24.06 0.29 44.15
N ALA A 639 -24.45 0.23 45.43
CA ALA A 639 -23.57 -0.14 46.53
C ALA A 639 -23.04 -1.58 46.34
N PHE A 640 -21.73 -1.76 46.52
CA PHE A 640 -21.12 -3.08 46.65
C PHE A 640 -20.03 -3.03 47.71
N HIS A 641 -19.84 -4.12 48.47
CA HIS A 641 -18.68 -4.25 49.35
C HIS A 641 -17.42 -4.67 48.57
N LYS A 642 -17.58 -5.54 47.57
CA LYS A 642 -16.49 -6.14 46.80
C LYS A 642 -16.90 -6.44 45.37
N LYS A 643 -16.01 -6.21 44.42
CA LYS A 643 -16.06 -6.70 43.03
C LYS A 643 -14.72 -7.32 42.65
N THR A 644 -14.72 -8.17 41.63
CA THR A 644 -13.52 -8.84 41.09
C THR A 644 -13.47 -8.68 39.57
N SER A 645 -12.29 -8.86 38.98
CA SER A 645 -12.08 -8.91 37.53
C SER A 645 -12.69 -10.14 36.82
N GLY A 646 -13.46 -10.96 37.53
CA GLY A 646 -13.90 -12.29 37.06
C GLY A 646 -12.78 -13.33 37.15
N ASP A 647 -12.79 -14.29 36.22
CA ASP A 647 -11.79 -15.36 36.15
C ASP A 647 -10.36 -14.82 35.95
N TYR A 648 -9.37 -15.49 36.54
CA TYR A 648 -7.96 -15.15 36.35
C TYR A 648 -7.53 -15.54 34.93
N ARG A 649 -6.97 -14.59 34.18
CA ARG A 649 -6.63 -14.76 32.75
C ARG A 649 -5.16 -14.42 32.48
N CYS A 650 -4.54 -15.11 31.54
CA CYS A 650 -3.10 -14.98 31.29
C CYS A 650 -2.72 -13.59 30.78
N GLY A 651 -1.87 -12.88 31.54
CA GLY A 651 -1.31 -11.57 31.18
C GLY A 651 -2.26 -10.37 31.09
N PHE A 652 -3.59 -10.57 30.99
CA PHE A 652 -4.56 -9.47 30.90
C PHE A 652 -5.91 -9.83 31.53
N CYS A 653 -6.43 -8.92 32.37
CA CYS A 653 -7.83 -8.92 32.79
C CYS A 653 -8.34 -7.47 32.95
N TYR A 654 -9.65 -7.29 32.96
CA TYR A 654 -10.28 -5.99 33.16
C TYR A 654 -11.57 -6.10 33.98
N MET A 655 -12.07 -4.95 34.43
CA MET A 655 -13.39 -4.81 35.03
C MET A 655 -13.97 -3.46 34.61
N GLU A 656 -15.15 -3.47 33.99
CA GLU A 656 -15.90 -2.27 33.62
C GLU A 656 -17.19 -2.23 34.44
N VAL A 657 -17.50 -1.09 35.06
CA VAL A 657 -18.68 -0.88 35.89
C VAL A 657 -19.33 0.44 35.47
N ASP A 658 -20.56 0.40 34.97
CA ASP A 658 -21.29 1.57 34.44
C ASP A 658 -21.55 2.65 35.50
N HIS A 659 -21.67 2.26 36.77
CA HIS A 659 -21.88 3.17 37.88
C HIS A 659 -21.17 2.69 39.16
N VAL A 660 -20.10 3.38 39.54
CA VAL A 660 -19.43 3.28 40.84
C VAL A 660 -19.79 4.53 41.65
N PRO A 661 -20.26 4.42 42.91
CA PRO A 661 -20.50 5.59 43.77
C PRO A 661 -19.25 6.45 43.99
N ALA A 662 -19.42 7.74 44.32
CA ALA A 662 -18.33 8.56 44.84
C ALA A 662 -17.80 7.95 46.15
N GLY A 663 -16.49 7.88 46.35
CA GLY A 663 -15.94 7.17 47.51
C GLY A 663 -14.48 6.75 47.39
N ILE A 664 -14.03 6.01 48.41
CA ILE A 664 -12.69 5.44 48.53
C ILE A 664 -12.78 3.93 48.34
N TYR A 665 -11.92 3.39 47.48
CA TYR A 665 -11.85 1.97 47.17
C TYR A 665 -10.41 1.49 47.16
N ASN A 666 -10.16 0.29 47.67
CA ASN A 666 -8.86 -0.37 47.60
C ASN A 666 -8.88 -1.41 46.48
N VAL A 667 -7.85 -1.42 45.64
CA VAL A 667 -7.69 -2.34 44.51
C VAL A 667 -6.41 -3.13 44.67
N THR A 668 -6.55 -4.46 44.72
CA THR A 668 -5.46 -5.40 45.00
C THR A 668 -5.18 -6.25 43.76
N PRO A 669 -4.18 -5.90 42.92
CA PRO A 669 -3.75 -6.71 41.79
C PRO A 669 -2.95 -7.93 42.25
N THR A 670 -3.24 -9.09 41.67
CA THR A 670 -2.69 -10.39 42.09
C THR A 670 -2.41 -11.33 40.92
N THR A 671 -1.50 -12.25 41.15
CA THR A 671 -1.35 -13.48 40.37
C THR A 671 -2.24 -14.59 40.94
N PHE A 672 -2.56 -15.62 40.15
CA PHE A 672 -3.36 -16.75 40.66
C PHE A 672 -2.62 -17.53 41.75
N LEU A 673 -1.34 -17.86 41.53
CA LEU A 673 -0.50 -18.55 42.52
C LEU A 673 0.45 -17.57 43.24
N PRO A 674 0.80 -17.82 44.52
CA PRO A 674 1.86 -17.09 45.21
C PRO A 674 3.23 -17.30 44.58
N LYS A 675 4.20 -16.44 44.92
CA LYS A 675 5.60 -16.47 44.43
C LYS A 675 5.77 -16.28 42.92
N GLN A 676 4.72 -15.86 42.21
CA GLN A 676 4.78 -15.47 40.80
C GLN A 676 5.23 -14.00 40.71
N GLU A 677 6.52 -13.78 40.45
CA GLU A 677 7.13 -12.45 40.46
C GLU A 677 7.21 -11.81 39.06
N GLY A 678 6.95 -10.51 38.97
CA GLY A 678 7.08 -9.76 37.74
C GLY A 678 6.41 -8.38 37.77
N PRO A 679 6.71 -7.52 36.79
CA PRO A 679 6.08 -6.21 36.65
C PRO A 679 4.63 -6.33 36.14
N PHE A 680 3.83 -5.31 36.45
CA PHE A 680 2.49 -5.13 35.91
C PHE A 680 2.17 -3.65 35.65
N PHE A 681 1.22 -3.41 34.75
CA PHE A 681 0.54 -2.13 34.58
C PHE A 681 -0.89 -2.23 35.09
N LEU A 682 -1.31 -1.29 35.92
CA LEU A 682 -2.67 -1.15 36.39
C LEU A 682 -3.21 0.20 35.93
N ASP A 683 -4.17 0.16 35.00
CA ASP A 683 -4.77 1.33 34.36
C ASP A 683 -6.16 1.59 34.91
N PHE A 684 -6.38 2.78 35.45
CA PHE A 684 -7.68 3.27 35.91
C PHE A 684 -8.22 4.30 34.92
N SER A 685 -9.47 4.14 34.49
CA SER A 685 -10.14 5.05 33.54
C SER A 685 -11.54 5.41 34.04
N SER A 686 -11.85 6.70 34.16
CA SER A 686 -13.17 7.19 34.58
C SER A 686 -13.58 8.48 33.84
N THR A 687 -14.87 8.84 33.92
CA THR A 687 -15.35 10.17 33.51
C THR A 687 -14.99 11.27 34.52
N SER A 688 -14.69 10.89 35.77
CA SER A 688 -14.42 11.81 36.88
C SER A 688 -12.95 11.78 37.27
N THR A 689 -12.48 12.87 37.88
CA THR A 689 -11.12 12.95 38.45
C THR A 689 -10.92 11.84 39.47
N LEU A 690 -9.82 11.11 39.33
CA LEU A 690 -9.46 9.98 40.17
C LEU A 690 -8.05 10.17 40.73
N LYS A 691 -7.93 10.07 42.07
CA LYS A 691 -6.64 10.12 42.77
C LYS A 691 -6.25 8.69 43.16
N VAL A 692 -5.01 8.30 42.89
CA VAL A 692 -4.50 6.95 43.17
C VAL A 692 -3.26 7.05 44.04
N SER A 693 -3.25 6.32 45.15
CA SER A 693 -2.11 6.18 46.07
C SER A 693 -1.82 4.71 46.32
N GLN A 694 -0.55 4.33 46.40
CA GLN A 694 -0.15 3.01 46.87
C GLN A 694 -0.19 3.01 48.40
N LEU A 695 -0.92 2.05 48.99
CA LEU A 695 -0.93 1.79 50.43
C LEU A 695 0.13 0.75 50.83
N GLN A 696 0.40 -0.20 49.94
CA GLN A 696 1.30 -1.35 50.12
C GLN A 696 1.90 -1.76 48.79
#